data_AF-O00548-F1
#
_entry.id   AF-O00548-F1
#
_cell.length_a   1.000
_cell.length_b   1.000
_cell.length_c   1.000
_cell.angle_alpha   90.00
_cell.angle_beta   90.00
_cell.angle_gamma   90.00
#
_symmetry.space_group_name_H-M   'P 1'
#
loop_
_entity.id
_entity.type
_entity.pdbx_description
1 polymer ?
#
loop_
_entity_poly.entity_id
_entity_poly.type
_entity_poly.pdbx_seq_one_letter_code
_entity_poly.pdbx_strand_id
1 'polypeptide(L)'
;MGSRCALALAVLSALLCQVWSSGVFELKLQEFVNKKGLLGNRNCCRGGAGPPPCACRTFFRVCLKHYQASVSPEPPCTYGSAVTPVLGVDSFSLPDGGGADSAFSNPIRFPFGFTWPGTFSLIIEALHTDSPDDLATENPERLISRLATQRHLTVGEEWSQDLHSSGRTDLKYSYRFVCDEHYYGEGCSVFCRPRDDAFGHFTCGERGEKVCNPGWKGPYCTEPICLPGCDEQHGFCDKPGECKCRVGWQGRYCDECIRYPGCLHGTCQQPWQCNCQEGWGGLFCNQDLNYCTHHKPCKNGATCTNTGQGSYTCSCRPGYTGATCELGIDECDPSPCKNGGSCTDLENSYSCTCPPGFYGKICELSAMTCADGPCFNGGRCSDSPDGGYSCRCPVGYSGFNCEKKIDYCSSSPCSNGAKCVDLGDAYLCRCQAGFSGRHCDDNVDDCASSPCANGGTCRDGVNDFSCTCPPGYTGRNCSAPVSRCEHAPCHNGATCHERGHRYVCECARGYGGPNCQFLLPELPPGPAVVDLTEKLEGQGGPFPWVAVCAGVILVLMLLLGCAAVVVCVRLRLQKHRPPADPCRGETETMNNLANCQREKDISVSIIGATQIKNTNKKADFHGDHSADKNGFKARYPAVDYNLVQDLKGDDTAVRDAHSKRDTKCQPQGSSGEEKGTPTTLRGGEASERKRPDSGCSTSKDTKYQSVYVISEEKDECVIATEV
;
A
#
# COMPACT_ATOMS: atom_id res chain seq x y z
N MET A 1 -44.51 -25.38 -38.69
CA MET A 1 -43.19 -25.57 -38.04
C MET A 1 -42.44 -26.83 -38.52
N GLY A 2 -43.10 -27.97 -38.78
CA GLY A 2 -42.43 -29.23 -39.15
C GLY A 2 -41.42 -29.18 -40.31
N SER A 3 -41.70 -28.45 -41.40
CA SER A 3 -40.81 -28.41 -42.58
C SER A 3 -39.41 -27.82 -42.29
N ARG A 4 -39.28 -26.89 -41.33
CA ARG A 4 -37.96 -26.35 -40.91
C ARG A 4 -37.17 -27.35 -40.06
N CYS A 5 -37.82 -28.18 -39.24
CA CYS A 5 -37.16 -29.26 -38.51
C CYS A 5 -36.65 -30.36 -39.44
N ALA A 6 -37.39 -30.72 -40.49
CA ALA A 6 -36.95 -31.71 -41.47
C ALA A 6 -35.69 -31.27 -42.22
N LEU A 7 -35.63 -30.00 -42.66
CA LEU A 7 -34.43 -29.42 -43.26
C LEU A 7 -33.25 -29.34 -42.28
N ALA A 8 -33.49 -28.93 -41.03
CA ALA A 8 -32.44 -28.89 -40.01
C ALA A 8 -31.88 -30.29 -39.69
N LEU A 9 -32.74 -31.32 -39.61
CA LEU A 9 -32.33 -32.71 -39.41
C LEU A 9 -31.58 -33.28 -40.62
N ALA A 10 -32.02 -32.97 -41.85
CA ALA A 10 -31.33 -33.39 -43.07
C ALA A 10 -29.94 -32.74 -43.22
N VAL A 11 -29.80 -31.46 -42.83
CA VAL A 11 -28.50 -30.76 -42.78
C VAL A 11 -27.63 -31.32 -41.66
N LEU A 12 -28.19 -31.62 -40.47
CA LEU A 12 -27.44 -32.31 -39.40
C LEU A 12 -26.98 -33.70 -39.84
N SER A 13 -27.82 -34.49 -40.51
CA SER A 13 -27.43 -35.81 -41.01
C SER A 13 -26.40 -35.71 -42.13
N ALA A 14 -26.46 -34.70 -42.99
CA ALA A 14 -25.44 -34.46 -44.01
C ALA A 14 -24.08 -34.04 -43.40
N LEU A 15 -24.10 -33.26 -42.32
CA LEU A 15 -22.89 -32.89 -41.55
C LEU A 15 -22.33 -34.08 -40.75
N LEU A 16 -23.20 -34.93 -40.18
CA LEU A 16 -22.82 -36.14 -39.43
C LEU A 16 -22.42 -37.32 -40.34
N CYS A 17 -22.85 -37.32 -41.61
CA CYS A 17 -22.48 -38.29 -42.63
C CYS A 17 -21.45 -37.75 -43.64
N GLN A 18 -20.72 -36.68 -43.31
CA GLN A 18 -19.38 -36.53 -43.87
C GLN A 18 -18.53 -37.68 -43.30
N VAL A 19 -18.46 -38.77 -44.06
CA VAL A 19 -17.46 -39.82 -43.83
C VAL A 19 -16.12 -39.13 -43.96
N TRP A 20 -15.37 -39.04 -42.85
CA TRP A 20 -14.01 -38.50 -42.88
C TRP A 20 -13.13 -39.53 -43.59
N SER A 21 -13.06 -39.43 -44.91
CA SER A 21 -12.06 -40.13 -45.69
C SER A 21 -10.70 -39.51 -45.41
N SER A 22 -9.68 -40.37 -45.34
CA SER A 22 -8.29 -39.95 -45.28
C SER A 22 -7.66 -39.91 -46.67
N GLY A 23 -8.28 -40.58 -47.64
CA GLY A 23 -8.00 -40.39 -49.06
C GLY A 23 -9.05 -41.04 -49.95
N VAL A 24 -8.87 -40.88 -51.25
CA VAL A 24 -9.78 -41.34 -52.30
C VAL A 24 -9.02 -42.14 -53.35
N PHE A 25 -9.47 -43.37 -53.60
CA PHE A 25 -9.07 -44.12 -54.79
C PHE A 25 -9.90 -43.64 -55.97
N GLU A 26 -9.25 -43.10 -57.00
CA GLU A 26 -9.89 -42.63 -58.22
C GLU A 26 -9.64 -43.62 -59.37
N LEU A 27 -10.70 -44.03 -60.07
CA LEU A 27 -10.66 -44.89 -61.25
C LEU A 27 -11.28 -44.16 -62.45
N LYS A 28 -10.46 -43.89 -63.46
CA LYS A 28 -10.85 -43.26 -64.72
C LYS A 28 -10.97 -44.31 -65.82
N LEU A 29 -12.16 -44.46 -66.38
CA LEU A 29 -12.38 -45.30 -67.56
C LEU A 29 -12.15 -44.44 -68.82
N GLN A 30 -11.40 -44.94 -69.81
CA GLN A 30 -10.95 -44.14 -70.96
C GLN A 30 -11.43 -44.71 -72.30
N GLU A 31 -11.34 -46.03 -72.50
CA GLU A 31 -11.70 -46.68 -73.75
C GLU A 31 -12.10 -48.13 -73.51
N PHE A 32 -13.15 -48.59 -74.19
CA PHE A 32 -13.53 -50.00 -74.26
C PHE A 32 -13.77 -50.40 -75.70
N VAL A 33 -13.06 -51.43 -76.17
CA VAL A 33 -13.15 -51.93 -77.55
C VAL A 33 -13.69 -53.35 -77.52
N ASN A 34 -14.86 -53.60 -78.10
CA ASN A 34 -15.47 -54.92 -78.19
C ASN A 34 -15.29 -55.53 -79.59
N LYS A 35 -14.30 -56.44 -79.71
CA LYS A 35 -13.95 -57.20 -80.93
C LYS A 35 -14.59 -58.59 -80.97
N LYS A 36 -15.62 -58.86 -80.16
CA LYS A 36 -16.33 -60.16 -80.16
C LYS A 36 -17.11 -60.44 -81.46
N GLY A 37 -17.52 -59.39 -82.18
CA GLY A 37 -18.24 -59.49 -83.44
C GLY A 37 -19.62 -60.14 -83.35
N LEU A 38 -20.27 -60.35 -84.50
CA LEU A 38 -21.67 -60.75 -84.62
C LEU A 38 -22.07 -62.00 -83.81
N LEU A 39 -21.16 -62.97 -83.72
CA LEU A 39 -21.42 -64.26 -83.04
C LEU A 39 -20.99 -64.27 -81.57
N GLY A 40 -20.07 -63.39 -81.15
CA GLY A 40 -19.57 -63.36 -79.78
C GLY A 40 -20.42 -62.52 -78.82
N ASN A 41 -21.24 -61.61 -79.35
CA ASN A 41 -22.14 -60.73 -78.58
C ASN A 41 -23.52 -61.35 -78.27
N ARG A 42 -23.66 -62.69 -78.22
CA ARG A 42 -24.94 -63.36 -77.93
C ARG A 42 -25.56 -62.92 -76.60
N ASN A 43 -24.73 -62.74 -75.59
CA ASN A 43 -25.04 -62.17 -74.27
C ASN A 43 -25.73 -60.78 -74.32
N CYS A 44 -25.57 -60.06 -75.43
CA CYS A 44 -26.15 -58.74 -75.68
C CYS A 44 -27.40 -58.79 -76.58
N CYS A 45 -27.85 -59.99 -76.95
CA CYS A 45 -29.09 -60.18 -77.67
C CYS A 45 -30.26 -60.19 -76.69
N ARG A 46 -31.39 -59.62 -77.11
CA ARG A 46 -32.63 -59.58 -76.31
C ARG A 46 -33.00 -60.98 -75.82
N GLY A 47 -33.08 -61.16 -74.50
CA GLY A 47 -33.32 -62.48 -73.88
C GLY A 47 -32.13 -63.45 -73.91
N GLY A 48 -30.88 -62.95 -73.96
CA GLY A 48 -29.63 -63.72 -73.85
C GLY A 48 -29.22 -64.54 -75.08
N ALA A 49 -30.14 -64.80 -76.02
CA ALA A 49 -29.91 -65.67 -77.18
C ALA A 49 -30.65 -65.25 -78.46
N GLY A 50 -31.13 -64.00 -78.56
CA GLY A 50 -31.80 -63.47 -79.76
C GLY A 50 -30.95 -63.48 -81.04
N PRO A 51 -31.58 -63.25 -82.22
CA PRO A 51 -30.89 -63.29 -83.51
C PRO A 51 -29.92 -62.10 -83.67
N PRO A 52 -28.71 -62.31 -84.24
CA PRO A 52 -27.77 -61.24 -84.54
C PRO A 52 -28.26 -60.34 -85.70
N PRO A 53 -27.81 -59.07 -85.78
CA PRO A 53 -26.78 -58.42 -84.95
C PRO A 53 -27.30 -57.92 -83.61
N CYS A 54 -26.47 -58.05 -82.57
CA CYS A 54 -26.79 -57.64 -81.20
C CYS A 54 -25.78 -56.60 -80.72
N ALA A 55 -26.29 -55.45 -80.26
CA ALA A 55 -25.51 -54.29 -79.88
C ALA A 55 -25.34 -54.24 -78.35
N CYS A 56 -24.10 -54.34 -77.87
CA CYS A 56 -23.82 -54.36 -76.43
C CYS A 56 -23.92 -52.95 -75.83
N ARG A 57 -25.13 -52.57 -75.38
CA ARG A 57 -25.34 -51.45 -74.44
C ARG A 57 -24.56 -51.74 -73.16
N THR A 58 -23.40 -51.11 -73.01
CA THR A 58 -22.37 -51.51 -72.04
C THR A 58 -22.36 -50.56 -70.85
N PHE A 59 -22.49 -51.12 -69.65
CA PHE A 59 -22.22 -50.46 -68.38
C PHE A 59 -21.13 -51.23 -67.62
N PHE A 60 -20.52 -50.61 -66.62
CA PHE A 60 -19.48 -51.24 -65.82
C PHE A 60 -19.91 -51.45 -64.38
N ARG A 61 -19.56 -52.63 -63.85
CA ARG A 61 -19.56 -52.92 -62.42
C ARG A 61 -18.12 -52.98 -61.93
N VAL A 62 -17.77 -52.09 -61.02
CA VAL A 62 -16.45 -52.00 -60.41
C VAL A 62 -16.55 -52.48 -58.97
N CYS A 63 -15.63 -53.36 -58.59
CA CYS A 63 -15.53 -53.92 -57.24
C CYS A 63 -14.08 -53.80 -56.78
N LEU A 64 -13.85 -53.02 -55.73
CA LEU A 64 -12.55 -52.82 -55.11
C LEU A 64 -12.51 -53.60 -53.78
N LYS A 65 -11.46 -54.38 -53.56
CA LYS A 65 -11.29 -55.17 -52.32
C LYS A 65 -9.82 -55.30 -51.94
N HIS A 66 -9.59 -55.86 -50.74
CA HIS A 66 -8.26 -56.22 -50.24
C HIS A 66 -7.50 -57.11 -51.23
N TYR A 67 -6.18 -57.07 -51.16
CA TYR A 67 -5.32 -57.94 -51.96
C TYR A 67 -5.65 -59.43 -51.74
N GLN A 68 -5.84 -60.16 -52.83
CA GLN A 68 -6.02 -61.61 -52.84
C GLN A 68 -4.99 -62.26 -53.77
N ALA A 69 -4.36 -63.36 -53.31
CA ALA A 69 -3.39 -64.11 -54.11
C ALA A 69 -4.01 -64.77 -55.36
N SER A 70 -5.31 -65.09 -55.29
CA SER A 70 -6.15 -65.43 -56.44
C SER A 70 -7.42 -64.58 -56.33
N VAL A 71 -7.67 -63.71 -57.31
CA VAL A 71 -8.71 -62.69 -57.22
C VAL A 71 -10.09 -63.31 -57.50
N SER A 72 -10.93 -63.41 -56.47
CA SER A 72 -12.32 -63.84 -56.66
C SER A 72 -13.18 -62.66 -57.16
N PRO A 73 -13.98 -62.84 -58.23
CA PRO A 73 -14.98 -61.85 -58.65
C PRO A 73 -16.12 -61.66 -57.64
N GLU A 74 -16.36 -62.67 -56.78
CA GLU A 74 -17.51 -62.72 -55.87
C GLU A 74 -17.45 -61.64 -54.78
N PRO A 75 -18.60 -61.13 -54.29
CA PRO A 75 -18.65 -60.26 -53.11
C PRO A 75 -17.98 -60.90 -51.89
N PRO A 76 -17.48 -60.11 -50.91
CA PRO A 76 -17.67 -58.67 -50.74
C PRO A 76 -16.61 -57.80 -51.43
N CYS A 77 -17.03 -56.60 -51.86
CA CYS A 77 -16.15 -55.54 -52.32
C CYS A 77 -15.70 -54.70 -51.12
N THR A 78 -14.68 -55.17 -50.38
CA THR A 78 -14.35 -54.63 -49.05
C THR A 78 -13.90 -53.16 -49.04
N TYR A 79 -13.53 -52.60 -50.19
CA TYR A 79 -13.15 -51.20 -50.35
C TYR A 79 -14.19 -50.38 -51.15
N GLY A 80 -15.39 -50.95 -51.34
CA GLY A 80 -16.50 -50.34 -52.06
C GLY A 80 -16.71 -50.91 -53.46
N SER A 81 -17.91 -50.68 -53.97
CA SER A 81 -18.32 -51.02 -55.34
C SER A 81 -19.04 -49.84 -55.98
N ALA A 82 -18.94 -49.73 -57.30
CA ALA A 82 -19.65 -48.73 -58.09
C ALA A 82 -20.24 -49.38 -59.32
N VAL A 83 -21.44 -48.94 -59.71
CA VAL A 83 -22.08 -49.33 -60.98
C VAL A 83 -22.27 -48.06 -61.79
N THR A 84 -21.78 -48.07 -63.03
CA THR A 84 -21.94 -46.93 -63.95
C THR A 84 -23.30 -47.00 -64.63
N PRO A 85 -23.84 -45.88 -65.16
CA PRO A 85 -24.85 -45.97 -66.21
C PRO A 85 -24.27 -46.63 -67.48
N VAL A 86 -25.10 -46.84 -68.49
CA VAL A 86 -24.65 -47.30 -69.81
C VAL A 86 -23.74 -46.23 -70.42
N LEU A 87 -22.44 -46.53 -70.54
CA LEU A 87 -21.42 -45.57 -70.98
C LEU A 87 -21.21 -45.56 -72.51
N GLY A 88 -21.70 -46.57 -73.21
CA GLY A 88 -21.62 -46.65 -74.66
C GLY A 88 -22.19 -47.95 -75.24
N VAL A 89 -22.03 -48.12 -76.55
CA VAL A 89 -22.50 -49.29 -77.30
C VAL A 89 -21.32 -49.93 -78.03
N ASP A 90 -21.13 -51.23 -77.83
CA ASP A 90 -20.05 -52.04 -78.40
C ASP A 90 -18.63 -51.52 -78.13
N SER A 91 -18.13 -50.57 -78.94
CA SER A 91 -16.79 -49.96 -78.77
C SER A 91 -16.92 -48.45 -78.65
N PHE A 92 -16.34 -47.86 -77.61
CA PHE A 92 -16.46 -46.44 -77.30
C PHE A 92 -15.25 -45.92 -76.51
N SER A 93 -14.96 -44.63 -76.67
CA SER A 93 -14.02 -43.89 -75.83
C SER A 93 -14.78 -42.83 -75.04
N LEU A 94 -14.34 -42.60 -73.80
CA LEU A 94 -14.96 -41.67 -72.87
C LEU A 94 -14.17 -40.36 -72.84
N PRO A 95 -14.83 -39.19 -72.90
CA PRO A 95 -14.16 -37.91 -72.81
C PRO A 95 -13.59 -37.69 -71.40
N ASP A 96 -12.52 -36.92 -71.34
CA ASP A 96 -11.90 -36.46 -70.10
C ASP A 96 -12.77 -35.37 -69.45
N GLY A 97 -13.74 -35.81 -68.65
CA GLY A 97 -14.58 -34.97 -67.79
C GLY A 97 -16.04 -34.83 -68.24
N GLY A 98 -16.96 -34.95 -67.27
CA GLY A 98 -18.31 -34.35 -67.29
C GLY A 98 -19.18 -34.50 -68.55
N GLY A 99 -19.34 -35.70 -69.08
CA GLY A 99 -20.26 -35.95 -70.20
C GLY A 99 -21.73 -35.92 -69.80
N ALA A 100 -22.36 -34.74 -69.85
CA ALA A 100 -23.80 -34.40 -69.91
C ALA A 100 -24.81 -35.01 -68.91
N ASP A 101 -24.69 -36.26 -68.48
CA ASP A 101 -25.62 -36.92 -67.57
C ASP A 101 -25.22 -36.72 -66.10
N SER A 102 -26.15 -36.19 -65.30
CA SER A 102 -25.94 -35.86 -63.87
C SER A 102 -25.72 -37.07 -62.94
N ALA A 103 -25.62 -38.28 -63.50
CA ALA A 103 -25.55 -39.55 -62.77
C ALA A 103 -24.14 -40.17 -62.72
N PHE A 104 -23.14 -39.65 -63.46
CA PHE A 104 -21.81 -40.25 -63.53
C PHE A 104 -20.66 -39.25 -63.54
N SER A 105 -19.77 -39.37 -62.54
CA SER A 105 -18.46 -38.72 -62.58
C SER A 105 -17.41 -39.69 -63.12
N ASN A 106 -16.66 -39.27 -64.14
CA ASN A 106 -15.39 -39.87 -64.54
C ASN A 106 -14.28 -38.90 -64.09
N PRO A 107 -13.41 -39.25 -63.13
CA PRO A 107 -13.23 -40.57 -62.52
C PRO A 107 -14.30 -40.98 -61.51
N ILE A 108 -14.48 -42.29 -61.36
CA ILE A 108 -15.20 -42.96 -60.27
C ILE A 108 -14.37 -42.79 -59.00
N ARG A 109 -15.01 -42.39 -57.90
CA ARG A 109 -14.35 -42.09 -56.62
C ARG A 109 -14.77 -43.08 -55.54
N PHE A 110 -13.80 -43.71 -54.90
CA PHE A 110 -14.00 -44.60 -53.74
C PHE A 110 -13.33 -43.94 -52.53
N PRO A 111 -14.09 -43.35 -51.59
CA PRO A 111 -13.54 -42.73 -50.38
C PRO A 111 -13.11 -43.79 -49.35
N PHE A 112 -11.93 -43.64 -48.77
CA PHE A 112 -11.35 -44.54 -47.76
C PHE A 112 -11.29 -43.84 -46.40
N GLY A 113 -12.03 -44.34 -45.41
CA GLY A 113 -11.97 -43.89 -44.01
C GLY A 113 -10.90 -44.59 -43.16
N PHE A 114 -9.89 -45.20 -43.79
CA PHE A 114 -8.85 -45.99 -43.14
C PHE A 114 -7.55 -45.94 -43.96
N THR A 115 -6.41 -46.18 -43.28
CA THR A 115 -5.07 -46.17 -43.89
C THR A 115 -5.03 -46.98 -45.18
N TRP A 116 -4.58 -46.36 -46.27
CA TRP A 116 -4.39 -47.04 -47.54
C TRP A 116 -3.33 -48.15 -47.41
N PRO A 117 -3.67 -49.44 -47.69
CA PRO A 117 -2.78 -50.58 -47.48
C PRO A 117 -1.69 -50.75 -48.54
N GLY A 118 -1.59 -49.84 -49.52
CA GLY A 118 -0.69 -49.97 -50.67
C GLY A 118 -1.06 -51.08 -51.66
N THR A 119 -1.88 -52.06 -51.29
CA THR A 119 -2.18 -53.25 -52.10
C THR A 119 -3.69 -53.54 -52.17
N PHE A 120 -4.17 -53.92 -53.35
CA PHE A 120 -5.59 -54.11 -53.60
C PHE A 120 -5.85 -55.13 -54.71
N SER A 121 -7.09 -55.61 -54.76
CA SER A 121 -7.65 -56.34 -55.91
C SER A 121 -8.74 -55.49 -56.55
N LEU A 122 -8.63 -55.31 -57.86
CA LEU A 122 -9.56 -54.55 -58.69
C LEU A 122 -10.25 -55.50 -59.66
N ILE A 123 -11.58 -55.48 -59.63
CA ILE A 123 -12.43 -56.21 -60.56
C ILE A 123 -13.24 -55.16 -61.32
N ILE A 124 -13.15 -55.18 -62.65
CA ILE A 124 -13.99 -54.37 -63.54
C ILE A 124 -14.70 -55.31 -64.49
N GLU A 125 -16.02 -55.31 -64.46
CA GLU A 125 -16.85 -56.07 -65.37
C GLU A 125 -17.54 -55.13 -66.35
N ALA A 126 -17.46 -55.44 -67.65
CA ALA A 126 -18.32 -54.86 -68.67
C ALA A 126 -19.55 -55.75 -68.81
N LEU A 127 -20.75 -55.20 -68.58
CA LEU A 127 -22.02 -55.91 -68.66
C LEU A 127 -22.96 -55.26 -69.65
N HIS A 128 -23.86 -56.06 -70.21
CA HIS A 128 -24.97 -55.61 -71.04
C HIS A 128 -26.23 -55.36 -70.20
N THR A 129 -27.05 -54.38 -70.59
CA THR A 129 -28.46 -54.33 -70.14
C THR A 129 -29.44 -53.98 -71.27
N ASP A 130 -30.59 -54.65 -71.26
CA ASP A 130 -31.76 -54.29 -72.07
C ASP A 130 -32.42 -52.99 -71.56
N SER A 131 -32.36 -52.70 -70.25
CA SER A 131 -33.01 -51.56 -69.60
C SER A 131 -32.04 -50.74 -68.71
N PRO A 132 -32.04 -49.39 -68.77
CA PRO A 132 -31.25 -48.58 -67.84
C PRO A 132 -31.68 -48.70 -66.38
N ASP A 133 -32.89 -49.20 -66.09
CA ASP A 133 -33.38 -49.43 -64.72
C ASP A 133 -32.85 -50.73 -64.10
N ASP A 134 -32.24 -51.62 -64.90
CA ASP A 134 -31.89 -53.00 -64.54
C ASP A 134 -30.36 -53.19 -64.41
N LEU A 135 -29.69 -52.20 -63.81
CA LEU A 135 -28.23 -52.17 -63.61
C LEU A 135 -27.77 -52.93 -62.34
N ALA A 136 -28.68 -53.15 -61.38
CA ALA A 136 -28.36 -53.77 -60.10
C ALA A 136 -28.50 -55.30 -60.08
N THR A 137 -29.17 -55.89 -61.06
CA THR A 137 -29.49 -57.33 -61.07
C THR A 137 -28.29 -58.18 -61.45
N GLU A 138 -27.91 -59.11 -60.58
CA GLU A 138 -26.84 -60.08 -60.83
C GLU A 138 -27.29 -61.19 -61.80
N ASN A 139 -27.31 -60.90 -63.10
CA ASN A 139 -27.47 -61.93 -64.13
C ASN A 139 -26.12 -62.21 -64.82
N PRO A 140 -25.50 -63.40 -64.62
CA PRO A 140 -24.19 -63.72 -65.18
C PRO A 140 -24.19 -63.81 -66.72
N GLU A 141 -25.33 -64.07 -67.37
CA GLU A 141 -25.41 -64.12 -68.83
C GLU A 141 -25.23 -62.74 -69.50
N ARG A 142 -25.38 -61.64 -68.75
CA ARG A 142 -25.14 -60.27 -69.23
C ARG A 142 -23.66 -59.92 -69.37
N LEU A 143 -22.74 -60.75 -68.88
CA LEU A 143 -21.31 -60.42 -68.83
C LEU A 143 -20.70 -60.34 -70.25
N ILE A 144 -20.17 -59.18 -70.60
CA ILE A 144 -19.41 -58.97 -71.84
C ILE A 144 -17.94 -59.32 -71.58
N SER A 145 -17.34 -58.77 -70.53
CA SER A 145 -15.94 -59.03 -70.17
C SER A 145 -15.67 -58.80 -68.70
N ARG A 146 -14.59 -59.39 -68.18
CA ARG A 146 -14.12 -59.26 -66.81
C ARG A 146 -12.60 -59.03 -66.79
N LEU A 147 -12.20 -57.94 -66.15
CA LEU A 147 -10.88 -57.73 -65.56
C LEU A 147 -10.96 -58.17 -64.10
N ALA A 148 -10.01 -58.98 -63.66
CA ALA A 148 -9.75 -59.26 -62.26
C ALA A 148 -8.22 -59.25 -62.08
N THR A 149 -7.70 -58.30 -61.30
CA THR A 149 -6.25 -58.09 -61.16
C THR A 149 -5.90 -57.69 -59.73
N GLN A 150 -4.68 -58.04 -59.32
CA GLN A 150 -4.07 -57.56 -58.08
C GLN A 150 -3.03 -56.49 -58.43
N ARG A 151 -2.87 -55.48 -57.55
CA ARG A 151 -1.96 -54.35 -57.76
C ARG A 151 -1.36 -53.86 -56.46
N HIS A 152 -0.18 -53.25 -56.60
CA HIS A 152 0.39 -52.31 -55.67
C HIS A 152 0.28 -50.89 -56.25
N LEU A 153 0.02 -49.91 -55.41
CA LEU A 153 -0.10 -48.48 -55.76
C LEU A 153 0.33 -47.65 -54.56
N THR A 154 1.34 -46.82 -54.74
CA THR A 154 1.72 -45.76 -53.80
C THR A 154 0.73 -44.59 -53.89
N VAL A 155 0.56 -43.87 -52.79
CA VAL A 155 -0.20 -42.61 -52.77
C VAL A 155 0.49 -41.58 -53.67
N GLY A 156 -0.29 -40.83 -54.45
CA GLY A 156 0.22 -39.75 -55.29
C GLY A 156 -0.84 -39.19 -56.25
N GLU A 157 -0.60 -37.98 -56.75
CA GLU A 157 -1.48 -37.35 -57.75
C GLU A 157 -1.29 -37.91 -59.17
N GLU A 158 -0.19 -38.63 -59.42
CA GLU A 158 0.11 -39.23 -60.73
C GLU A 158 -0.83 -40.40 -61.06
N TRP A 159 -1.28 -40.45 -62.31
CA TRP A 159 -2.19 -41.50 -62.80
C TRP A 159 -1.41 -42.74 -63.26
N SER A 160 -1.64 -43.88 -62.61
CA SER A 160 -1.21 -45.19 -63.10
C SER A 160 -2.15 -45.66 -64.22
N GLN A 161 -1.72 -45.56 -65.48
CA GLN A 161 -2.48 -46.04 -66.64
C GLN A 161 -2.17 -47.51 -66.95
N ASP A 162 -3.19 -48.30 -67.32
CA ASP A 162 -3.05 -49.69 -67.75
C ASP A 162 -4.07 -50.07 -68.84
N LEU A 163 -3.84 -51.22 -69.49
CA LEU A 163 -4.70 -51.77 -70.53
C LEU A 163 -4.90 -53.28 -70.32
N HIS A 164 -6.17 -53.72 -70.23
CA HIS A 164 -6.54 -55.13 -70.09
C HIS A 164 -7.14 -55.68 -71.38
N SER A 165 -6.51 -56.69 -71.96
CA SER A 165 -7.00 -57.41 -73.15
C SER A 165 -7.49 -58.81 -72.79
N SER A 166 -8.81 -59.04 -72.78
CA SER A 166 -9.41 -60.36 -72.56
C SER A 166 -9.56 -61.16 -73.87
N GLY A 167 -8.60 -61.02 -74.79
CA GLY A 167 -8.56 -61.65 -76.11
C GLY A 167 -9.52 -61.10 -77.17
N ARG A 168 -10.75 -60.73 -76.80
CA ARG A 168 -11.73 -60.08 -77.70
C ARG A 168 -12.34 -58.78 -77.17
N THR A 169 -11.94 -58.32 -76.00
CA THR A 169 -12.24 -56.96 -75.55
C THR A 169 -11.02 -56.32 -74.94
N ASP A 170 -10.79 -55.05 -75.23
CA ASP A 170 -9.71 -54.25 -74.66
C ASP A 170 -10.31 -53.14 -73.80
N LEU A 171 -9.82 -52.98 -72.56
CA LEU A 171 -10.23 -51.93 -71.63
C LEU A 171 -9.01 -51.09 -71.25
N LYS A 172 -9.04 -49.80 -71.57
CA LYS A 172 -8.05 -48.81 -71.15
C LYS A 172 -8.58 -48.03 -69.95
N TYR A 173 -7.81 -48.00 -68.87
CA TYR A 173 -8.20 -47.37 -67.62
C TYR A 173 -6.98 -46.79 -66.91
N SER A 174 -7.20 -45.77 -66.08
CA SER A 174 -6.19 -45.16 -65.22
C SER A 174 -6.68 -45.12 -63.79
N TYR A 175 -5.79 -45.31 -62.82
CA TYR A 175 -6.13 -45.24 -61.39
C TYR A 175 -5.06 -44.50 -60.59
N ARG A 176 -5.46 -43.89 -59.47
CA ARG A 176 -4.55 -43.27 -58.48
C ARG A 176 -5.19 -43.26 -57.10
N PHE A 177 -4.38 -43.02 -56.07
CA PHE A 177 -4.86 -42.81 -54.70
C PHE A 177 -4.32 -41.48 -54.19
N VAL A 178 -5.21 -40.55 -53.87
CA VAL A 178 -4.87 -39.20 -53.40
C VAL A 178 -5.34 -39.05 -51.96
N CYS A 179 -4.52 -38.44 -51.09
CA CYS A 179 -4.97 -38.10 -49.73
C CYS A 179 -6.03 -37.00 -49.78
N ASP A 180 -6.94 -37.00 -48.80
CA ASP A 180 -7.82 -35.87 -48.58
C ASP A 180 -7.07 -34.69 -47.93
N GLU A 181 -7.69 -33.51 -47.94
CA GLU A 181 -7.07 -32.30 -47.39
C GLU A 181 -6.62 -32.52 -45.93
N HIS A 182 -5.38 -32.13 -45.63
CA HIS A 182 -4.69 -32.33 -44.35
C HIS A 182 -4.28 -33.76 -44.00
N TYR A 183 -4.44 -34.75 -44.89
CA TYR A 183 -3.91 -36.10 -44.70
C TYR A 183 -2.60 -36.32 -45.47
N TYR A 184 -1.65 -37.00 -44.82
CA TYR A 184 -0.28 -37.19 -45.29
C TYR A 184 0.24 -38.60 -45.04
N GLY A 185 1.41 -38.90 -45.62
CA GLY A 185 2.14 -40.15 -45.47
C GLY A 185 1.72 -41.23 -46.47
N GLU A 186 2.49 -42.32 -46.53
CA GLU A 186 2.39 -43.41 -47.52
C GLU A 186 1.02 -44.13 -47.56
N GLY A 187 0.24 -44.00 -46.48
CA GLY A 187 -1.12 -44.55 -46.38
C GLY A 187 -2.20 -43.49 -46.09
N CYS A 188 -1.89 -42.20 -46.26
CA CYS A 188 -2.75 -41.07 -45.90
C CYS A 188 -3.29 -41.12 -44.45
N SER A 189 -2.49 -41.62 -43.50
CA SER A 189 -2.91 -41.85 -42.10
C SER A 189 -2.57 -40.70 -41.15
N VAL A 190 -1.71 -39.77 -41.56
CA VAL A 190 -1.23 -38.67 -40.71
C VAL A 190 -2.07 -37.42 -40.95
N PHE A 191 -2.90 -37.03 -39.98
CA PHE A 191 -3.67 -35.79 -40.05
C PHE A 191 -2.87 -34.59 -39.51
N CYS A 192 -2.70 -33.55 -40.33
CA CYS A 192 -2.10 -32.28 -39.95
C CYS A 192 -2.77 -31.10 -40.65
N ARG A 193 -3.49 -30.26 -39.89
CA ARG A 193 -3.99 -28.96 -40.33
C ARG A 193 -3.14 -27.86 -39.67
N PRO A 194 -2.52 -26.93 -40.44
CA PRO A 194 -1.77 -25.80 -39.86
C PRO A 194 -2.64 -24.94 -38.93
N ARG A 195 -2.07 -24.45 -37.83
CA ARG A 195 -2.75 -23.59 -36.85
C ARG A 195 -1.81 -22.54 -36.26
N ASP A 196 -2.39 -21.43 -35.82
CA ASP A 196 -1.70 -20.36 -35.10
C ASP A 196 -2.66 -19.76 -34.05
N ASP A 197 -3.03 -20.60 -33.07
CA ASP A 197 -3.99 -20.28 -32.03
C ASP A 197 -3.68 -20.99 -30.71
N ALA A 198 -4.50 -20.81 -29.68
CA ALA A 198 -4.26 -21.34 -28.33
C ALA A 198 -4.11 -22.88 -28.24
N PHE A 199 -4.47 -23.63 -29.28
CA PHE A 199 -4.28 -25.09 -29.36
C PHE A 199 -2.99 -25.51 -30.09
N GLY A 200 -2.23 -24.57 -30.65
CA GLY A 200 -0.93 -24.83 -31.28
C GLY A 200 -0.56 -23.81 -32.36
N HIS A 201 0.74 -23.60 -32.48
CA HIS A 201 1.39 -22.71 -33.44
C HIS A 201 2.33 -23.52 -34.34
N PHE A 202 1.82 -24.06 -35.45
CA PHE A 202 2.58 -24.96 -36.31
C PHE A 202 2.12 -24.99 -37.77
N THR A 203 3.06 -25.32 -38.64
CA THR A 203 2.84 -25.75 -40.04
C THR A 203 2.98 -27.26 -40.17
N CYS A 204 2.62 -27.81 -41.33
CA CYS A 204 2.68 -29.23 -41.62
C CYS A 204 3.80 -29.51 -42.62
N GLY A 205 4.70 -30.44 -42.29
CA GLY A 205 5.75 -30.92 -43.17
C GLY A 205 5.23 -31.88 -44.25
N GLU A 206 6.13 -32.32 -45.14
CA GLU A 206 5.82 -33.17 -46.29
C GLU A 206 5.20 -34.53 -45.90
N ARG A 207 5.46 -35.03 -44.69
CA ARG A 207 4.92 -36.29 -44.16
C ARG A 207 3.80 -36.04 -43.13
N GLY A 208 3.33 -34.80 -42.99
CA GLY A 208 2.36 -34.38 -41.98
C GLY A 208 2.95 -34.24 -40.57
N GLU A 209 4.27 -34.16 -40.42
CA GLU A 209 4.88 -33.80 -39.13
C GLU A 209 4.53 -32.33 -38.77
N LYS A 210 4.27 -32.07 -37.49
CA LYS A 210 4.04 -30.71 -37.01
C LYS A 210 5.39 -30.00 -36.88
N VAL A 211 5.58 -28.93 -37.64
CA VAL A 211 6.76 -28.06 -37.56
C VAL A 211 6.34 -26.82 -36.77
N CYS A 212 6.85 -26.68 -35.55
CA CYS A 212 6.48 -25.56 -34.69
C CYS A 212 6.91 -24.22 -35.28
N ASN A 213 6.02 -23.22 -35.18
CA ASN A 213 6.33 -21.84 -35.53
C ASN A 213 7.50 -21.32 -34.65
N PRO A 214 8.33 -20.39 -35.15
CA PRO A 214 9.44 -19.85 -34.38
C PRO A 214 9.00 -19.33 -33.00
N GLY A 215 9.67 -19.81 -31.95
CA GLY A 215 9.32 -19.48 -30.56
C GLY A 215 8.37 -20.46 -29.87
N TRP A 216 7.95 -21.55 -30.52
CA TRP A 216 7.06 -22.57 -29.93
C TRP A 216 7.68 -23.97 -29.93
N LYS A 217 7.31 -24.80 -28.96
CA LYS A 217 7.80 -26.18 -28.75
C LYS A 217 6.69 -27.10 -28.20
N GLY A 218 7.06 -28.36 -27.98
CA GLY A 218 6.17 -29.41 -27.45
C GLY A 218 5.36 -30.14 -28.54
N PRO A 219 4.68 -31.25 -28.22
CA PRO A 219 4.08 -32.15 -29.22
C PRO A 219 2.96 -31.53 -30.08
N TYR A 220 2.38 -30.43 -29.62
CA TYR A 220 1.34 -29.66 -30.31
C TYR A 220 1.77 -28.21 -30.59
N CYS A 221 3.04 -27.87 -30.35
CA CYS A 221 3.58 -26.51 -30.53
C CYS A 221 2.80 -25.45 -29.73
N THR A 222 2.44 -25.79 -28.49
CA THR A 222 1.66 -24.99 -27.53
C THR A 222 2.52 -24.38 -26.42
N GLU A 223 3.70 -24.94 -26.16
CA GLU A 223 4.61 -24.42 -25.14
C GLU A 223 5.47 -23.30 -25.74
N PRO A 224 5.50 -22.09 -25.17
CA PRO A 224 6.43 -21.06 -25.63
C PRO A 224 7.87 -21.42 -25.28
N ILE A 225 8.80 -20.99 -26.14
CA ILE A 225 10.23 -20.98 -25.89
C ILE A 225 10.54 -19.64 -25.22
N CYS A 226 10.96 -19.69 -23.95
CA CYS A 226 11.28 -18.51 -23.16
C CYS A 226 12.53 -17.78 -23.70
N LEU A 227 12.83 -16.60 -23.17
CA LEU A 227 14.05 -15.85 -23.49
C LEU A 227 15.29 -16.76 -23.37
N PRO A 228 16.21 -16.77 -24.34
CA PRO A 228 17.45 -17.53 -24.23
C PRO A 228 18.23 -17.13 -22.96
N GLY A 229 18.59 -18.13 -22.14
CA GLY A 229 19.25 -17.93 -20.85
C GLY A 229 18.32 -17.85 -19.64
N CYS A 230 16.99 -17.76 -19.82
CA CYS A 230 16.01 -17.78 -18.74
C CYS A 230 16.17 -19.05 -17.86
N ASP A 231 16.27 -18.87 -16.54
CA ASP A 231 16.52 -19.93 -15.56
C ASP A 231 15.42 -21.00 -15.59
N GLU A 232 15.80 -22.28 -15.63
CA GLU A 232 14.87 -23.41 -15.77
C GLU A 232 13.99 -23.66 -14.53
N GLN A 233 14.46 -23.27 -13.34
CA GLN A 233 13.78 -23.46 -12.06
C GLN A 233 13.01 -22.20 -11.66
N HIS A 234 13.59 -21.03 -11.88
CA HIS A 234 13.13 -19.74 -11.38
C HIS A 234 12.43 -18.88 -12.44
N GLY A 235 12.64 -19.18 -13.72
CA GLY A 235 11.96 -18.57 -14.85
C GLY A 235 10.74 -19.37 -15.34
N PHE A 236 9.84 -18.69 -16.04
CA PHE A 236 8.79 -19.26 -16.88
C PHE A 236 8.37 -18.25 -17.95
N CYS A 237 7.54 -18.65 -18.91
CA CYS A 237 7.01 -17.74 -19.93
C CYS A 237 5.63 -18.16 -20.40
N ASP A 238 4.75 -17.17 -20.63
CA ASP A 238 3.42 -17.38 -21.23
C ASP A 238 3.40 -17.02 -22.73
N LYS A 239 4.47 -16.35 -23.21
CA LYS A 239 4.69 -15.98 -24.61
C LYS A 239 6.14 -16.22 -25.01
N PRO A 240 6.43 -16.49 -26.28
CA PRO A 240 7.80 -16.67 -26.76
C PRO A 240 8.69 -15.45 -26.47
N GLY A 241 9.92 -15.70 -26.04
CA GLY A 241 10.92 -14.65 -25.77
C GLY A 241 10.72 -13.84 -24.48
N GLU A 242 9.66 -14.10 -23.70
CA GLU A 242 9.52 -13.56 -22.34
C GLU A 242 10.33 -14.40 -21.33
N CYS A 243 10.68 -13.82 -20.19
CA CYS A 243 11.15 -14.53 -19.00
C CYS A 243 10.51 -13.86 -17.78
N LYS A 244 9.61 -14.57 -17.11
CA LYS A 244 8.89 -14.13 -15.91
C LYS A 244 9.47 -14.87 -14.71
N CYS A 245 9.74 -14.14 -13.65
CA CYS A 245 10.39 -14.71 -12.48
C CYS A 245 9.38 -15.23 -11.46
N ARG A 246 9.70 -16.37 -10.86
CA ARG A 246 8.97 -16.89 -9.70
C ARG A 246 9.24 -16.02 -8.48
N VAL A 247 8.34 -16.10 -7.49
CA VAL A 247 8.41 -15.34 -6.25
C VAL A 247 9.79 -15.54 -5.58
N GLY A 248 10.46 -14.42 -5.29
CA GLY A 248 11.79 -14.41 -4.70
C GLY A 248 12.95 -14.25 -5.69
N TRP A 249 12.69 -14.23 -7.00
CA TRP A 249 13.70 -14.07 -8.05
C TRP A 249 13.42 -12.85 -8.95
N GLN A 250 14.48 -12.28 -9.50
CA GLN A 250 14.50 -11.08 -10.34
C GLN A 250 15.63 -11.18 -11.39
N GLY A 251 15.91 -10.08 -12.09
CA GLY A 251 16.89 -10.03 -13.17
C GLY A 251 16.28 -10.42 -14.51
N ARG A 252 17.04 -10.24 -15.60
CA ARG A 252 16.55 -10.50 -16.97
C ARG A 252 16.29 -11.98 -17.25
N TYR A 253 17.04 -12.85 -16.56
CA TYR A 253 16.99 -14.29 -16.74
C TYR A 253 16.41 -15.01 -15.52
N CYS A 254 15.93 -14.28 -14.51
CA CYS A 254 15.40 -14.82 -13.25
C CYS A 254 16.42 -15.60 -12.39
N ASP A 255 17.69 -15.31 -12.61
CA ASP A 255 18.89 -15.87 -11.98
C ASP A 255 19.38 -15.07 -10.76
N GLU A 256 18.83 -13.88 -10.50
CA GLU A 256 19.15 -13.06 -9.35
C GLU A 256 18.13 -13.25 -8.22
N CYS A 257 18.59 -13.52 -7.00
CA CYS A 257 17.72 -13.58 -5.82
C CYS A 257 17.25 -12.18 -5.38
N ILE A 258 16.02 -12.10 -4.85
CA ILE A 258 15.50 -10.91 -4.16
C ILE A 258 15.92 -10.98 -2.69
N ARG A 259 16.60 -9.93 -2.20
CA ARG A 259 17.02 -9.78 -0.80
C ARG A 259 15.82 -9.63 0.14
N TYR A 260 16.00 -9.87 1.43
CA TYR A 260 14.95 -9.62 2.43
C TYR A 260 14.45 -8.15 2.34
N PRO A 261 13.13 -7.87 2.42
CA PRO A 261 12.62 -6.50 2.38
C PRO A 261 13.24 -5.63 3.47
N GLY A 262 13.82 -4.49 3.10
CA GLY A 262 14.58 -3.62 4.02
C GLY A 262 16.06 -3.96 4.16
N CYS A 263 16.58 -5.00 3.48
CA CYS A 263 18.01 -5.29 3.44
C CYS A 263 18.80 -4.14 2.80
N LEU A 264 19.59 -3.42 3.60
CA LEU A 264 20.32 -2.23 3.16
C LEU A 264 21.69 -2.62 2.59
N HIS A 265 22.67 -2.90 3.44
CA HIS A 265 24.05 -3.23 3.05
C HIS A 265 24.33 -4.74 3.10
N GLY A 266 23.49 -5.54 2.43
CA GLY A 266 23.64 -7.00 2.35
C GLY A 266 23.39 -7.60 0.96
N THR A 267 23.74 -8.86 0.78
CA THR A 267 23.54 -9.65 -0.44
C THR A 267 22.62 -10.85 -0.18
N CYS A 268 22.32 -11.65 -1.20
CA CYS A 268 21.62 -12.93 -1.05
C CYS A 268 22.31 -14.01 -1.90
N GLN A 269 22.03 -15.27 -1.61
CA GLN A 269 22.30 -16.43 -2.47
C GLN A 269 21.03 -17.23 -2.75
N GLN A 270 20.05 -17.16 -1.85
CA GLN A 270 18.68 -17.62 -2.03
C GLN A 270 17.72 -16.48 -1.69
N PRO A 271 16.46 -16.52 -2.16
CA PRO A 271 15.45 -15.52 -1.85
C PRO A 271 15.33 -15.22 -0.36
N TRP A 272 15.06 -13.96 -0.03
CA TRP A 272 14.80 -13.47 1.32
C TRP A 272 15.99 -13.58 2.29
N GLN A 273 17.20 -13.76 1.78
CA GLN A 273 18.42 -13.60 2.58
C GLN A 273 18.86 -12.12 2.66
N CYS A 274 19.61 -11.79 3.71
CA CYS A 274 20.31 -10.52 3.87
C CYS A 274 21.66 -10.77 4.53
N ASN A 275 22.64 -11.19 3.72
CA ASN A 275 23.99 -11.50 4.15
C ASN A 275 24.81 -10.20 4.18
N CYS A 276 25.09 -9.67 5.37
CA CYS A 276 25.71 -8.35 5.49
C CYS A 276 27.11 -8.28 4.88
N GLN A 277 27.38 -7.15 4.22
CA GLN A 277 28.70 -6.79 3.74
C GLN A 277 29.63 -6.52 4.92
N GLU A 278 30.94 -6.62 4.70
CA GLU A 278 31.93 -6.34 5.73
C GLU A 278 31.78 -4.90 6.27
N GLY A 279 31.82 -4.77 7.60
CA GLY A 279 31.52 -3.51 8.31
C GLY A 279 30.05 -3.27 8.64
N TRP A 280 29.11 -4.09 8.15
CA TRP A 280 27.67 -3.95 8.42
C TRP A 280 27.09 -5.12 9.20
N GLY A 281 26.04 -4.86 9.99
CA GLY A 281 25.38 -5.85 10.83
C GLY A 281 23.89 -5.58 11.08
N GLY A 282 23.29 -6.43 11.91
CA GLY A 282 21.84 -6.47 12.15
C GLY A 282 21.07 -7.27 11.08
N LEU A 283 19.81 -7.62 11.37
CA LEU A 283 18.95 -8.43 10.49
C LEU A 283 18.76 -7.81 9.10
N PHE A 284 18.82 -6.48 9.02
CA PHE A 284 18.62 -5.70 7.80
C PHE A 284 19.92 -5.11 7.23
N CYS A 285 21.07 -5.46 7.82
CA CYS A 285 22.38 -4.88 7.47
C CYS A 285 22.37 -3.34 7.49
N ASN A 286 21.77 -2.79 8.54
CA ASN A 286 21.57 -1.36 8.78
C ASN A 286 22.41 -0.82 9.96
N GLN A 287 23.11 -1.69 10.70
CA GLN A 287 24.00 -1.32 11.79
C GLN A 287 25.42 -1.15 11.25
N ASP A 288 25.96 0.07 11.31
CA ASP A 288 27.36 0.33 10.97
C ASP A 288 28.27 -0.12 12.12
N LEU A 289 28.98 -1.23 11.94
CA LEU A 289 29.89 -1.79 12.95
C LEU A 289 31.17 -0.96 13.09
N ASN A 290 31.41 -0.03 12.17
CA ASN A 290 32.58 0.83 12.03
C ASN A 290 32.24 2.33 12.20
N TYR A 291 31.15 2.64 12.92
CA TYR A 291 30.61 3.98 13.12
C TYR A 291 31.67 5.02 13.54
N CYS A 292 32.53 4.71 14.51
CA CYS A 292 33.59 5.59 14.98
C CYS A 292 34.59 5.98 13.88
N THR A 293 34.95 5.05 13.00
CA THR A 293 35.90 5.30 11.91
C THR A 293 35.27 6.11 10.77
N HIS A 294 33.98 5.90 10.49
CA HIS A 294 33.25 6.63 9.46
C HIS A 294 32.84 8.05 9.91
N HIS A 295 32.27 8.19 11.12
CA HIS A 295 31.64 9.44 11.57
C HIS A 295 32.47 10.28 12.54
N LYS A 296 33.39 9.67 13.31
CA LYS A 296 34.22 10.35 14.33
C LYS A 296 33.42 11.30 15.25
N PRO A 297 32.37 10.82 15.94
CA PRO A 297 31.41 11.67 16.64
C PRO A 297 32.00 12.43 17.84
N CYS A 298 32.92 11.80 18.59
CA CYS A 298 33.45 12.33 19.84
C CYS A 298 34.26 13.63 19.65
N LYS A 299 33.99 14.62 20.50
CA LYS A 299 34.61 15.95 20.52
C LYS A 299 35.76 16.01 21.53
N ASN A 300 36.41 17.18 21.62
CA ASN A 300 37.37 17.53 22.67
C ASN A 300 38.50 16.49 22.89
N GLY A 301 38.94 15.85 21.82
CA GLY A 301 40.02 14.86 21.84
C GLY A 301 39.68 13.56 22.61
N ALA A 302 38.39 13.25 22.78
CA ALA A 302 37.89 12.02 23.38
C ALA A 302 38.03 10.81 22.45
N THR A 303 38.09 9.60 23.03
CA THR A 303 38.27 8.35 22.29
C THR A 303 36.93 7.72 21.93
N CYS A 304 36.68 7.48 20.65
CA CYS A 304 35.49 6.79 20.17
C CYS A 304 35.70 5.27 20.18
N THR A 305 34.71 4.51 20.66
CA THR A 305 34.67 3.04 20.55
C THR A 305 33.32 2.56 20.04
N ASN A 306 33.32 1.58 19.12
CA ASN A 306 32.09 0.99 18.57
C ASN A 306 31.46 0.03 19.60
N THR A 307 30.15 0.07 19.77
CA THR A 307 29.42 -0.84 20.69
C THR A 307 29.16 -2.23 20.08
N GLY A 308 29.36 -2.36 18.76
CA GLY A 308 29.02 -3.57 17.99
C GLY A 308 27.53 -3.71 17.62
N GLN A 309 26.67 -2.75 17.96
CA GLN A 309 25.24 -2.75 17.64
C GLN A 309 24.83 -1.64 16.66
N GLY A 310 25.78 -1.07 15.92
CA GLY A 310 25.52 0.11 15.07
C GLY A 310 25.56 1.44 15.81
N SER A 311 26.13 1.48 17.03
CA SER A 311 26.31 2.69 17.82
C SER A 311 27.73 2.83 18.35
N TYR A 312 28.00 3.96 18.99
CA TYR A 312 29.31 4.34 19.52
C TYR A 312 29.20 4.73 21.00
N THR A 313 30.33 4.76 21.69
CA THR A 313 30.48 5.43 22.98
C THR A 313 31.80 6.21 23.01
N CYS A 314 31.77 7.37 23.68
CA CYS A 314 32.88 8.30 23.78
C CYS A 314 33.50 8.27 25.17
N SER A 315 34.78 7.92 25.28
CA SER A 315 35.55 8.07 26.52
C SER A 315 36.10 9.49 26.60
N CYS A 316 35.40 10.34 27.35
CA CYS A 316 35.73 11.75 27.50
C CYS A 316 37.08 11.97 28.19
N ARG A 317 37.73 13.10 27.84
CA ARG A 317 38.84 13.61 28.64
C ARG A 317 38.29 14.18 29.97
N PRO A 318 39.10 14.17 31.04
CA PRO A 318 38.78 14.92 32.27
C PRO A 318 38.40 16.38 31.94
N GLY A 319 37.41 16.93 32.63
CA GLY A 319 36.82 18.25 32.35
C GLY A 319 35.69 18.26 31.32
N TYR A 320 35.35 17.13 30.69
CA TYR A 320 34.28 17.04 29.69
C TYR A 320 33.25 15.94 29.97
N THR A 321 32.00 16.21 29.62
CA THR A 321 30.83 15.33 29.76
C THR A 321 29.89 15.44 28.55
N GLY A 322 28.77 14.71 28.57
CA GLY A 322 27.84 14.58 27.44
C GLY A 322 28.14 13.39 26.53
N ALA A 323 27.19 13.03 25.67
CA ALA A 323 27.24 11.79 24.87
C ALA A 323 28.35 11.78 23.81
N THR A 324 28.78 12.96 23.37
CA THR A 324 29.92 13.17 22.47
C THR A 324 31.08 13.92 23.13
N CYS A 325 31.07 14.06 24.46
CA CYS A 325 32.04 14.84 25.24
C CYS A 325 32.06 16.33 24.88
N GLU A 326 30.90 16.88 24.50
CA GLU A 326 30.70 18.23 24.01
C GLU A 326 30.56 19.30 25.12
N LEU A 327 30.14 18.90 26.32
CA LEU A 327 29.94 19.80 27.46
C LEU A 327 31.21 19.87 28.28
N GLY A 328 31.62 21.07 28.69
CA GLY A 328 32.54 21.23 29.82
C GLY A 328 31.83 20.84 31.13
N ILE A 329 32.59 20.35 32.09
CA ILE A 329 32.13 20.22 33.48
C ILE A 329 32.38 21.59 34.12
N ASP A 330 31.32 22.19 34.70
CA ASP A 330 31.48 23.37 35.55
C ASP A 330 31.92 22.90 36.93
N GLU A 331 33.22 22.99 37.22
CA GLU A 331 33.77 22.56 38.51
C GLU A 331 33.46 23.52 39.67
N CYS A 332 32.69 24.59 39.41
CA CYS A 332 32.02 25.41 40.41
C CYS A 332 30.60 24.92 40.78
N ASP A 333 30.12 23.78 40.26
CA ASP A 333 28.90 23.09 40.70
C ASP A 333 29.20 21.66 41.23
N PRO A 334 28.99 21.36 42.53
CA PRO A 334 28.52 22.25 43.59
C PRO A 334 29.63 23.18 44.11
N SER A 335 29.28 24.44 44.38
CA SER A 335 30.22 25.53 44.69
C SER A 335 31.26 25.16 45.77
N PRO A 336 32.54 24.95 45.39
CA PRO A 336 33.55 24.42 46.30
C PRO A 336 34.09 25.46 47.27
N CYS A 337 34.00 26.75 46.92
CA CYS A 337 34.54 27.86 47.71
C CYS A 337 33.75 28.07 49.02
N LYS A 338 34.46 28.01 50.14
CA LYS A 338 33.98 28.33 51.49
C LYS A 338 34.03 29.84 51.75
N ASN A 339 33.45 30.24 52.88
CA ASN A 339 33.58 31.59 53.45
C ASN A 339 33.22 32.75 52.49
N GLY A 340 32.32 32.51 51.53
CA GLY A 340 31.89 33.52 50.55
C GLY A 340 32.90 33.78 49.42
N GLY A 341 33.85 32.88 49.17
CA GLY A 341 34.75 32.98 48.02
C GLY A 341 34.01 32.88 46.68
N SER A 342 34.40 33.73 45.72
CA SER A 342 33.84 33.72 44.36
C SER A 342 34.56 32.66 43.53
N CYS A 343 33.81 31.71 42.97
CA CYS A 343 34.37 30.64 42.14
C CYS A 343 34.56 31.08 40.68
N THR A 344 35.60 30.59 40.03
CA THR A 344 35.82 30.68 38.58
C THR A 344 36.24 29.31 38.05
N ASP A 345 35.49 28.81 37.08
CA ASP A 345 35.71 27.55 36.36
C ASP A 345 36.93 27.62 35.41
N LEU A 346 37.62 26.50 35.22
CA LEU A 346 38.81 26.32 34.36
C LEU A 346 38.79 24.91 33.75
N GLU A 347 39.61 24.62 32.73
CA GLU A 347 39.61 23.26 32.13
C GLU A 347 40.06 22.19 33.14
N ASN A 348 39.11 21.36 33.61
CA ASN A 348 39.31 20.29 34.60
C ASN A 348 39.88 20.80 35.94
N SER A 349 39.50 22.01 36.36
CA SER A 349 39.82 22.59 37.67
C SER A 349 38.98 23.84 37.97
N TYR A 350 38.96 24.27 39.23
CA TYR A 350 38.37 25.56 39.61
C TYR A 350 39.39 26.44 40.35
N SER A 351 39.08 27.73 40.48
CA SER A 351 39.82 28.67 41.31
C SER A 351 38.85 29.49 42.16
N CYS A 352 39.16 29.64 43.45
CA CYS A 352 38.38 30.43 44.40
C CYS A 352 39.07 31.77 44.68
N THR A 353 38.39 32.88 44.38
CA THR A 353 38.80 34.23 44.77
C THR A 353 38.27 34.53 46.17
N CYS A 354 39.17 34.47 47.16
CA CYS A 354 38.81 34.58 48.56
C CYS A 354 38.57 36.02 49.03
N PRO A 355 37.63 36.27 49.95
CA PRO A 355 37.48 37.59 50.57
C PRO A 355 38.72 37.97 51.40
N PRO A 356 38.96 39.27 51.65
CA PRO A 356 40.08 39.72 52.46
C PRO A 356 40.13 39.04 53.83
N GLY A 357 41.27 38.44 54.16
CA GLY A 357 41.47 37.66 55.39
C GLY A 357 41.27 36.15 55.24
N PHE A 358 40.81 35.65 54.10
CA PHE A 358 40.69 34.21 53.79
C PHE A 358 41.70 33.76 52.74
N TYR A 359 42.17 32.52 52.87
CA TYR A 359 43.24 31.89 52.10
C TYR A 359 42.98 30.39 51.91
N GLY A 360 43.83 29.73 51.13
CA GLY A 360 43.67 28.32 50.78
C GLY A 360 43.09 28.14 49.37
N LYS A 361 42.86 26.89 48.96
CA LYS A 361 42.35 26.58 47.60
C LYS A 361 40.84 26.74 47.48
N ILE A 362 40.12 26.62 48.60
CA ILE A 362 38.68 26.77 48.72
C ILE A 362 38.32 27.84 49.77
N CYS A 363 39.24 28.76 50.09
CA CYS A 363 39.05 29.83 51.09
C CYS A 363 38.74 29.31 52.52
N GLU A 364 39.24 28.12 52.83
CA GLU A 364 39.08 27.39 54.09
C GLU A 364 39.90 27.97 55.25
N LEU A 365 41.05 28.59 54.95
CA LEU A 365 41.92 29.17 55.96
C LEU A 365 41.52 30.63 56.21
N SER A 366 41.53 31.06 57.47
CA SER A 366 41.44 32.49 57.82
C SER A 366 42.71 32.94 58.52
N ALA A 367 43.23 34.11 58.15
CA ALA A 367 44.35 34.74 58.83
C ALA A 367 43.92 35.62 60.01
N MET A 368 42.62 35.65 60.32
CA MET A 368 42.04 36.41 61.42
C MET A 368 41.21 35.47 62.30
N THR A 369 41.51 35.44 63.58
CA THR A 369 40.81 34.63 64.60
C THR A 369 40.00 35.53 65.52
N CYS A 370 39.13 34.99 66.36
CA CYS A 370 38.48 35.81 67.38
C CYS A 370 39.44 36.43 68.41
N ALA A 371 40.70 35.96 68.51
CA ALA A 371 41.72 36.59 69.35
C ALA A 371 42.23 37.93 68.78
N ASP A 372 42.15 38.12 67.46
CA ASP A 372 42.58 39.35 66.77
C ASP A 372 41.52 40.47 66.83
N GLY A 373 40.34 40.17 67.38
CA GLY A 373 39.24 41.13 67.57
C GLY A 373 38.62 41.68 66.28
N PRO A 374 38.24 40.84 65.29
CA PRO A 374 37.72 41.33 63.99
C PRO A 374 36.37 42.05 64.08
N CYS A 375 35.63 41.88 65.18
CA CYS A 375 34.30 42.46 65.37
C CYS A 375 34.39 43.84 66.04
N PHE A 376 34.20 44.90 65.24
CA PHE A 376 34.22 46.28 65.70
C PHE A 376 33.03 46.62 66.62
N ASN A 377 33.08 47.81 67.23
CA ASN A 377 31.99 48.43 67.99
C ASN A 377 31.44 47.59 69.16
N GLY A 378 32.23 46.62 69.67
CA GLY A 378 31.82 45.72 70.74
C GLY A 378 31.04 44.49 70.27
N GLY A 379 31.09 44.17 68.97
CA GLY A 379 30.54 42.94 68.43
C GLY A 379 31.16 41.71 69.08
N ARG A 380 30.32 40.70 69.38
CA ARG A 380 30.79 39.45 69.98
C ARG A 380 31.28 38.52 68.89
N CYS A 381 32.58 38.24 68.88
CA CYS A 381 33.16 37.24 67.99
C CYS A 381 32.82 35.82 68.45
N SER A 382 32.56 34.94 67.50
CA SER A 382 32.51 33.48 67.68
C SER A 382 33.23 32.81 66.52
N ASP A 383 34.18 31.92 66.81
CA ASP A 383 34.86 31.14 65.78
C ASP A 383 33.87 30.19 65.09
N SER A 384 34.00 30.05 63.77
CA SER A 384 33.13 29.19 62.95
C SER A 384 33.63 27.74 62.97
N PRO A 385 32.75 26.72 63.03
CA PRO A 385 33.18 25.31 63.12
C PRO A 385 34.08 24.83 61.99
N ASP A 386 33.88 25.37 60.78
CA ASP A 386 34.60 25.01 59.56
C ASP A 386 35.85 25.87 59.30
N GLY A 387 36.25 26.71 60.27
CA GLY A 387 37.31 27.71 60.12
C GLY A 387 36.78 29.11 59.81
N GLY A 388 37.53 30.14 60.22
CA GLY A 388 37.10 31.54 60.18
C GLY A 388 36.30 31.98 61.41
N TYR A 389 35.70 33.16 61.34
CA TYR A 389 34.98 33.79 62.43
C TYR A 389 33.61 34.31 61.98
N SER A 390 32.76 34.64 62.96
CA SER A 390 31.47 35.30 62.77
C SER A 390 31.25 36.34 63.87
N CYS A 391 30.72 37.50 63.49
CA CYS A 391 30.49 38.61 64.41
C CYS A 391 29.01 38.80 64.72
N ARG A 392 28.63 38.65 65.99
CA ARG A 392 27.30 39.04 66.48
C ARG A 392 27.31 40.50 66.90
N CYS A 393 26.77 41.36 66.04
CA CYS A 393 26.78 42.80 66.26
C CYS A 393 25.85 43.27 67.39
N PRO A 394 26.20 44.36 68.11
CA PRO A 394 25.31 44.99 69.06
C PRO A 394 24.14 45.69 68.35
N VAL A 395 23.11 46.02 69.10
CA VAL A 395 22.04 46.91 68.62
C VAL A 395 22.64 48.25 68.16
N GLY A 396 22.17 48.76 67.03
CA GLY A 396 22.71 49.98 66.40
C GLY A 396 23.82 49.74 65.36
N TYR A 397 24.34 48.51 65.19
CA TYR A 397 25.40 48.20 64.24
C TYR A 397 25.02 47.09 63.25
N SER A 398 25.63 47.14 62.06
CA SER A 398 25.47 46.22 60.94
C SER A 398 26.80 46.04 60.19
N GLY A 399 26.82 45.21 59.14
CA GLY A 399 28.04 44.81 58.43
C GLY A 399 28.64 43.51 58.96
N PHE A 400 29.59 42.95 58.21
CA PHE A 400 30.17 41.63 58.51
C PHE A 400 31.03 41.67 59.79
N ASN A 401 31.69 42.80 60.03
CA ASN A 401 32.56 43.06 61.18
C ASN A 401 31.91 44.07 62.14
N CYS A 402 30.60 44.29 62.04
CA CYS A 402 29.87 45.30 62.82
C CYS A 402 30.38 46.73 62.59
N GLU A 403 31.00 46.98 61.43
CA GLU A 403 31.72 48.20 61.09
C GLU A 403 30.81 49.37 60.70
N LYS A 404 29.55 49.09 60.35
CA LYS A 404 28.56 50.08 59.90
C LYS A 404 27.56 50.32 61.03
N LYS A 405 27.01 51.55 61.10
CA LYS A 405 25.75 51.74 61.85
C LYS A 405 24.61 51.02 61.12
N ILE A 406 23.57 50.63 61.85
CA ILE A 406 22.37 50.08 61.24
C ILE A 406 21.59 51.18 60.52
N ASP A 407 21.10 50.89 59.31
CA ASP A 407 20.15 51.74 58.58
C ASP A 407 18.76 51.14 58.83
N TYR A 408 17.89 51.86 59.53
CA TYR A 408 16.56 51.36 59.89
C TYR A 408 15.59 51.33 58.70
N CYS A 409 15.93 51.98 57.59
CA CYS A 409 15.20 51.88 56.33
C CYS A 409 15.62 50.68 55.47
N SER A 410 16.73 50.00 55.77
CA SER A 410 17.20 48.82 55.03
C SER A 410 16.19 47.65 55.03
N SER A 411 15.36 47.54 56.06
CA SER A 411 14.25 46.57 56.14
C SER A 411 13.00 46.96 55.36
N SER A 412 13.01 48.13 54.70
CA SER A 412 11.86 48.72 53.97
C SER A 412 10.56 48.77 54.80
N PRO A 413 10.56 49.41 55.99
CA PRO A 413 9.42 49.37 56.93
C PRO A 413 8.20 50.20 56.49
N CYS A 414 8.22 50.81 55.31
CA CYS A 414 7.17 51.70 54.82
C CYS A 414 6.40 51.08 53.65
N SER A 415 5.08 50.99 53.80
CA SER A 415 4.13 50.45 52.81
C SER A 415 3.74 51.48 51.75
N ASN A 416 2.99 51.03 50.74
CA ASN A 416 2.27 51.89 49.78
C ASN A 416 3.15 52.95 49.08
N GLY A 417 4.42 52.61 48.80
CA GLY A 417 5.37 53.50 48.13
C GLY A 417 5.80 54.72 48.96
N ALA A 418 5.55 54.72 50.27
CA ALA A 418 5.96 55.79 51.16
C ALA A 418 7.49 55.87 51.29
N LYS A 419 8.02 57.09 51.39
CA LYS A 419 9.46 57.30 51.48
C LYS A 419 9.93 57.08 52.92
N CYS A 420 10.74 56.04 53.14
CA CYS A 420 11.47 55.87 54.40
C CYS A 420 12.57 56.93 54.53
N VAL A 421 12.69 57.51 55.71
CA VAL A 421 13.75 58.45 56.10
C VAL A 421 14.40 57.90 57.36
N ASP A 422 15.66 57.48 57.26
CA ASP A 422 16.46 57.09 58.41
C ASP A 422 16.84 58.33 59.25
N LEU A 423 16.78 58.19 60.56
CA LEU A 423 17.03 59.24 61.57
C LEU A 423 18.14 58.83 62.55
N GLY A 424 19.01 57.89 62.18
CA GLY A 424 20.16 57.42 62.95
C GLY A 424 19.83 56.30 63.96
N ASP A 425 18.86 56.53 64.85
CA ASP A 425 18.38 55.53 65.84
C ASP A 425 16.86 55.25 65.68
N ALA A 426 16.24 55.78 64.63
CA ALA A 426 14.83 55.65 64.31
C ALA A 426 14.60 55.81 62.79
N TYR A 427 13.38 55.56 62.32
CA TYR A 427 12.96 55.86 60.95
C TYR A 427 11.61 56.60 60.95
N LEU A 428 11.33 57.31 59.86
CA LEU A 428 10.04 57.94 59.57
C LEU A 428 9.55 57.54 58.17
N CYS A 429 8.34 57.01 58.07
CA CYS A 429 7.65 56.83 56.80
C CYS A 429 6.91 58.10 56.41
N ARG A 430 7.27 58.70 55.26
CA ARG A 430 6.54 59.83 54.68
C ARG A 430 5.53 59.31 53.65
N CYS A 431 4.26 59.28 54.07
CA CYS A 431 3.16 58.71 53.30
C CYS A 431 2.87 59.47 52.01
N GLN A 432 2.36 58.75 51.00
CA GLN A 432 1.76 59.35 49.82
C GLN A 432 0.35 59.86 50.15
N ALA A 433 -0.21 60.74 49.31
CA ALA A 433 -1.59 61.21 49.47
C ALA A 433 -2.57 60.01 49.40
N GLY A 434 -3.61 60.02 50.23
CA GLY A 434 -4.52 58.89 50.43
C GLY A 434 -4.09 57.89 51.52
N PHE A 435 -2.83 57.91 51.97
CA PHE A 435 -2.35 56.98 53.00
C PHE A 435 -1.97 57.65 54.32
N SER A 436 -2.21 56.93 55.42
CA SER A 436 -1.92 57.31 56.80
C SER A 436 -1.42 56.11 57.60
N GLY A 437 -1.27 56.24 58.92
CA GLY A 437 -0.65 55.22 59.76
C GLY A 437 0.87 55.34 59.88
N ARG A 438 1.48 54.59 60.80
CA ARG A 438 2.93 54.67 61.09
C ARG A 438 3.78 54.14 59.95
N HIS A 439 3.30 53.12 59.23
CA HIS A 439 3.97 52.52 58.09
C HIS A 439 3.33 52.94 56.78
N CYS A 440 2.45 53.95 56.79
CA CYS A 440 1.66 54.39 55.64
C CYS A 440 0.75 53.30 55.07
N ASP A 441 0.24 52.46 55.98
CA ASP A 441 -0.52 51.25 55.79
C ASP A 441 -2.05 51.48 55.72
N ASP A 442 -2.57 52.57 56.30
CA ASP A 442 -4.00 52.86 56.38
C ASP A 442 -4.48 53.73 55.19
N ASN A 443 -5.42 53.24 54.37
CA ASN A 443 -6.10 54.08 53.37
C ASN A 443 -7.08 55.05 54.07
N VAL A 444 -7.09 56.31 53.65
CA VAL A 444 -8.01 57.34 54.15
C VAL A 444 -9.36 57.18 53.47
N ASP A 445 -10.43 56.97 54.25
CA ASP A 445 -11.79 56.79 53.74
C ASP A 445 -12.35 58.08 53.09
N ASP A 446 -12.29 58.14 51.77
CA ASP A 446 -12.80 59.26 50.97
C ASP A 446 -14.34 59.33 50.98
N CYS A 447 -15.01 58.21 51.30
CA CYS A 447 -16.46 58.12 51.47
C CYS A 447 -16.97 58.61 52.83
N ALA A 448 -16.10 58.85 53.82
CA ALA A 448 -16.49 59.36 55.15
C ALA A 448 -17.25 60.71 55.08
N SER A 449 -17.04 61.49 54.01
CA SER A 449 -17.76 62.75 53.74
C SER A 449 -19.18 62.57 53.15
N SER A 450 -19.60 61.33 52.87
CA SER A 450 -20.85 60.98 52.17
C SER A 450 -21.06 61.75 50.86
N PRO A 451 -20.12 61.69 49.90
CA PRO A 451 -20.14 62.56 48.72
C PRO A 451 -21.21 62.22 47.68
N CYS A 452 -21.92 61.09 47.80
CA CYS A 452 -22.93 60.63 46.85
C CYS A 452 -24.35 61.09 47.25
N ALA A 453 -24.96 61.95 46.44
CA ALA A 453 -26.31 62.45 46.64
C ALA A 453 -27.40 61.46 46.17
N ASN A 454 -28.66 61.80 46.45
CA ASN A 454 -29.87 61.13 45.94
C ASN A 454 -29.94 59.61 46.20
N GLY A 455 -29.24 59.10 47.23
CA GLY A 455 -29.20 57.68 47.56
C GLY A 455 -28.18 56.87 46.75
N GLY A 456 -27.20 57.52 46.11
CA GLY A 456 -26.09 56.84 45.45
C GLY A 456 -25.15 56.14 46.43
N THR A 457 -24.69 54.95 46.07
CA THR A 457 -23.76 54.16 46.90
C THR A 457 -22.33 54.65 46.68
N CYS A 458 -21.66 55.07 47.74
CA CYS A 458 -20.25 55.44 47.72
C CYS A 458 -19.34 54.22 47.81
N ARG A 459 -18.24 54.22 47.06
CA ARG A 459 -17.14 53.27 47.16
C ARG A 459 -15.82 54.03 47.28
N ASP A 460 -15.11 53.74 48.35
CA ASP A 460 -13.79 54.27 48.70
C ASP A 460 -12.72 53.89 47.65
N GLY A 461 -11.71 54.74 47.52
CA GLY A 461 -10.60 54.61 46.59
C GLY A 461 -9.31 55.14 47.25
N VAL A 462 -8.24 55.32 46.46
CA VAL A 462 -7.00 55.89 47.00
C VAL A 462 -6.97 57.37 46.66
N ASN A 463 -7.32 58.23 47.61
CA ASN A 463 -7.43 59.69 47.43
C ASN A 463 -8.46 60.06 46.32
N ASP A 464 -9.53 59.27 46.21
CA ASP A 464 -10.69 59.44 45.33
C ASP A 464 -11.88 58.56 45.78
N PHE A 465 -13.10 58.92 45.40
CA PHE A 465 -14.31 58.14 45.63
C PHE A 465 -15.09 57.90 44.32
N SER A 466 -15.90 56.84 44.30
CA SER A 466 -16.82 56.56 43.20
C SER A 466 -18.26 56.38 43.68
N CYS A 467 -19.22 57.01 42.99
CA CYS A 467 -20.65 56.92 43.31
C CYS A 467 -21.39 56.07 42.27
N THR A 468 -22.20 55.11 42.73
CA THR A 468 -23.15 54.37 41.89
C THR A 468 -24.53 55.01 41.99
N CYS A 469 -25.02 55.59 40.91
CA CYS A 469 -26.25 56.40 40.93
C CYS A 469 -27.53 55.58 40.72
N PRO A 470 -28.61 55.87 41.47
CA PRO A 470 -29.91 55.23 41.25
C PRO A 470 -30.58 55.73 39.96
N PRO A 471 -31.51 54.94 39.38
CA PRO A 471 -32.20 55.30 38.14
C PRO A 471 -32.86 56.69 38.19
N GLY A 472 -32.65 57.47 37.13
CA GLY A 472 -33.13 58.85 37.04
C GLY A 472 -32.12 59.92 37.49
N TYR A 473 -30.97 59.54 38.05
CA TYR A 473 -29.88 60.45 38.42
C TYR A 473 -28.54 60.12 37.72
N THR A 474 -27.68 61.12 37.58
CA THR A 474 -26.38 61.09 36.89
C THR A 474 -25.39 62.10 37.51
N GLY A 475 -24.15 62.10 37.03
CA GLY A 475 -23.03 62.90 37.54
C GLY A 475 -22.19 62.19 38.62
N ARG A 476 -20.95 62.67 38.86
CA ARG A 476 -19.95 62.04 39.76
C ARG A 476 -20.47 61.82 41.20
N ASN A 477 -21.39 62.66 41.64
CA ASN A 477 -22.04 62.62 42.94
C ASN A 477 -23.55 62.35 42.85
N CYS A 478 -24.04 61.84 41.71
CA CYS A 478 -25.46 61.53 41.48
C CYS A 478 -26.44 62.71 41.68
N SER A 479 -25.96 63.96 41.55
CA SER A 479 -26.74 65.17 41.85
C SER A 479 -27.66 65.64 40.73
N ALA A 480 -27.40 65.27 39.47
CA ALA A 480 -28.17 65.74 38.32
C ALA A 480 -29.25 64.73 37.90
N PRO A 481 -30.47 65.15 37.52
CA PRO A 481 -31.47 64.25 36.95
C PRO A 481 -31.14 63.90 35.48
N VAL A 482 -31.58 62.73 35.02
CA VAL A 482 -31.43 62.27 33.61
C VAL A 482 -32.42 63.02 32.68
N SER A 483 -31.96 63.41 31.50
CA SER A 483 -32.76 64.13 30.48
C SER A 483 -33.84 63.23 29.87
N ARG A 484 -35.05 63.77 29.64
CA ARG A 484 -36.11 63.05 28.89
C ARG A 484 -35.86 63.05 27.37
N CYS A 485 -34.91 63.86 26.89
CA CYS A 485 -34.43 63.82 25.51
C CYS A 485 -33.16 62.94 25.35
N GLU A 486 -32.59 62.38 26.42
CA GLU A 486 -31.39 61.50 26.39
C GLU A 486 -31.56 60.33 25.42
N HIS A 487 -32.78 59.78 25.34
CA HIS A 487 -33.14 58.65 24.48
C HIS A 487 -33.70 59.05 23.10
N ALA A 488 -33.53 60.32 22.69
CA ALA A 488 -33.93 60.85 21.38
C ALA A 488 -35.34 60.42 20.89
N PRO A 489 -36.43 60.73 21.63
CA PRO A 489 -37.78 60.21 21.36
C PRO A 489 -38.46 60.77 20.09
N CYS A 490 -37.81 61.68 19.36
CA CYS A 490 -38.34 62.38 18.20
C CYS A 490 -37.77 61.79 16.89
N HIS A 491 -38.64 61.45 15.95
CA HIS A 491 -38.25 60.83 14.67
C HIS A 491 -38.09 61.87 13.54
N ASN A 492 -37.60 61.42 12.38
CA ASN A 492 -37.61 62.19 11.13
C ASN A 492 -36.93 63.58 11.21
N GLY A 493 -35.80 63.65 11.92
CA GLY A 493 -35.02 64.88 12.09
C GLY A 493 -35.67 65.93 12.99
N ALA A 494 -36.73 65.58 13.72
CA ALA A 494 -37.42 66.49 14.62
C ALA A 494 -36.59 66.81 15.87
N THR A 495 -36.62 68.07 16.31
CA THR A 495 -35.85 68.52 17.48
C THR A 495 -36.62 68.21 18.77
N CYS A 496 -35.98 67.53 19.73
CA CYS A 496 -36.55 67.23 21.03
C CYS A 496 -36.37 68.42 21.98
N HIS A 497 -37.48 68.98 22.45
CA HIS A 497 -37.51 70.05 23.46
C HIS A 497 -38.15 69.53 24.74
N GLU A 498 -37.50 69.72 25.88
CA GLU A 498 -38.18 69.55 27.18
C GLU A 498 -39.12 70.74 27.44
N ARG A 499 -40.39 70.45 27.72
CA ARG A 499 -41.38 71.44 28.19
C ARG A 499 -42.09 70.93 29.43
N GLY A 500 -41.59 71.32 30.60
CA GLY A 500 -42.09 70.86 31.89
C GLY A 500 -41.78 69.38 32.11
N HIS A 501 -42.77 68.58 32.48
CA HIS A 501 -42.61 67.14 32.73
C HIS A 501 -42.75 66.25 31.46
N ARG A 502 -42.65 66.82 30.25
CA ARG A 502 -42.72 66.08 28.98
C ARG A 502 -41.67 66.54 27.96
N TYR A 503 -41.36 65.68 27.01
CA TYR A 503 -40.74 66.09 25.75
C TYR A 503 -41.80 66.59 24.76
N VAL A 504 -41.37 67.40 23.79
CA VAL A 504 -42.15 67.87 22.64
C VAL A 504 -41.24 67.82 21.42
N CYS A 505 -41.72 67.23 20.33
CA CYS A 505 -40.97 67.12 19.08
C CYS A 505 -41.36 68.24 18.10
N GLU A 506 -40.37 69.00 17.63
CA GLU A 506 -40.53 70.02 16.59
C GLU A 506 -40.31 69.37 15.21
N CYS A 507 -41.39 69.07 14.51
CA CYS A 507 -41.37 68.27 13.27
C CYS A 507 -40.80 69.02 12.07
N ALA A 508 -40.00 68.34 11.25
CA ALA A 508 -39.60 68.82 9.94
C ALA A 508 -40.82 68.98 9.01
N ARG A 509 -40.72 69.86 8.00
CA ARG A 509 -41.78 70.04 6.99
C ARG A 509 -42.14 68.69 6.34
N GLY A 510 -43.44 68.48 6.13
CA GLY A 510 -43.97 67.21 5.61
C GLY A 510 -44.21 66.13 6.67
N TYR A 511 -43.79 66.34 7.93
CA TYR A 511 -44.00 65.36 9.01
C TYR A 511 -44.98 65.84 10.09
N GLY A 512 -45.66 64.88 10.72
CA GLY A 512 -46.61 65.10 11.82
C GLY A 512 -46.69 63.93 12.80
N GLY A 513 -47.52 64.09 13.83
CA GLY A 513 -47.65 63.13 14.95
C GLY A 513 -46.86 63.54 16.19
N PRO A 514 -47.15 62.94 17.37
CA PRO A 514 -46.56 63.36 18.65
C PRO A 514 -45.02 63.20 18.70
N ASN A 515 -44.48 62.28 17.92
CA ASN A 515 -43.05 62.00 17.78
C ASN A 515 -42.56 62.28 16.34
N CYS A 516 -43.34 63.05 15.56
CA CYS A 516 -43.09 63.38 14.15
C CYS A 516 -42.99 62.16 13.21
N GLN A 517 -43.69 61.07 13.55
CA GLN A 517 -43.58 59.77 12.88
C GLN A 517 -44.35 59.60 11.55
N PHE A 518 -45.27 60.52 11.21
CA PHE A 518 -46.15 60.40 10.04
C PHE A 518 -45.73 61.36 8.91
N LEU A 519 -45.86 60.96 7.64
CA LEU A 519 -45.83 61.89 6.50
C LEU A 519 -47.20 62.55 6.28
N LEU A 520 -47.21 63.78 5.76
CA LEU A 520 -48.39 64.56 5.38
C LEU A 520 -48.53 64.63 3.84
N PRO A 521 -49.72 64.38 3.24
CA PRO A 521 -49.91 64.44 1.78
C PRO A 521 -49.97 65.88 1.22
N GLU A 522 -49.47 66.08 0.00
CA GLU A 522 -49.43 67.38 -0.70
C GLU A 522 -50.58 67.61 -1.70
N LEU A 523 -50.98 68.87 -1.94
CA LEU A 523 -51.95 69.29 -2.97
C LEU A 523 -51.25 69.91 -4.21
N PRO A 524 -51.57 69.47 -5.46
CA PRO A 524 -51.08 70.06 -6.71
C PRO A 524 -52.19 70.75 -7.55
N PRO A 525 -51.90 71.41 -8.69
CA PRO A 525 -50.92 72.50 -8.86
C PRO A 525 -51.50 73.71 -9.65
N GLY A 526 -50.87 74.89 -9.56
CA GLY A 526 -51.12 76.06 -10.42
C GLY A 526 -49.79 76.62 -10.97
N PRO A 527 -49.68 77.05 -12.25
CA PRO A 527 -48.38 77.12 -12.92
C PRO A 527 -47.71 78.50 -12.88
N ALA A 528 -46.44 78.54 -12.44
CA ALA A 528 -45.32 79.19 -13.15
C ALA A 528 -43.99 78.91 -12.42
N VAL A 529 -42.90 78.72 -13.19
CA VAL A 529 -41.48 78.65 -12.74
C VAL A 529 -41.20 77.42 -11.84
N VAL A 530 -40.79 76.25 -12.37
CA VAL A 530 -39.39 75.91 -12.79
C VAL A 530 -38.43 76.17 -11.62
N ASP A 531 -37.90 75.14 -10.93
CA ASP A 531 -36.94 74.18 -11.51
C ASP A 531 -37.01 72.77 -10.85
N LEU A 532 -36.35 71.81 -11.50
CA LEU A 532 -36.22 70.37 -11.20
C LEU A 532 -35.45 70.11 -9.87
N THR A 533 -35.54 68.98 -9.16
CA THR A 533 -36.31 67.73 -9.28
C THR A 533 -36.33 67.04 -7.92
N GLU A 534 -37.50 66.65 -7.43
CA GLU A 534 -37.64 65.53 -6.49
C GLU A 534 -37.83 64.21 -7.25
N LYS A 535 -37.81 63.11 -6.47
CA LYS A 535 -38.79 61.98 -6.51
C LYS A 535 -38.27 60.64 -7.03
N LEU A 536 -38.89 59.59 -6.46
CA LEU A 536 -38.70 58.15 -6.66
C LEU A 536 -37.36 57.62 -6.12
N GLU A 537 -37.31 57.07 -4.91
CA GLU A 537 -38.01 55.85 -4.42
C GLU A 537 -37.80 54.64 -5.35
N GLY A 538 -37.00 53.69 -4.88
CA GLY A 538 -36.69 52.46 -5.61
C GLY A 538 -36.06 51.38 -4.72
N GLN A 539 -36.91 50.49 -4.21
CA GLN A 539 -36.58 49.09 -3.86
C GLN A 539 -35.47 48.84 -2.80
N GLY A 540 -35.85 48.94 -1.53
CA GLY A 540 -35.18 48.27 -0.39
C GLY A 540 -36.02 47.10 0.14
N GLY A 541 -36.24 46.07 -0.68
CA GLY A 541 -37.14 44.95 -0.36
C GLY A 541 -36.71 44.09 0.84
N PRO A 542 -37.65 43.39 1.50
CA PRO A 542 -37.40 42.72 2.77
C PRO A 542 -36.43 41.55 2.65
N PHE A 543 -35.50 41.43 3.61
CA PHE A 543 -34.65 40.26 3.76
C PHE A 543 -35.55 39.00 3.91
N PRO A 544 -35.51 38.04 2.98
CA PRO A 544 -36.51 36.99 2.94
C PRO A 544 -36.13 35.87 3.92
N TRP A 545 -36.46 36.07 5.20
CA TRP A 545 -36.45 34.99 6.21
C TRP A 545 -37.20 33.75 5.71
N VAL A 546 -38.27 33.94 4.94
CA VAL A 546 -39.03 32.86 4.28
C VAL A 546 -38.16 32.05 3.31
N ALA A 547 -37.24 32.67 2.56
CA ALA A 547 -36.34 31.95 1.65
C ALA A 547 -35.22 31.21 2.39
N VAL A 548 -34.68 31.80 3.47
CA VAL A 548 -33.68 31.13 4.33
C VAL A 548 -34.32 29.93 5.05
N CYS A 549 -35.50 30.09 5.63
CA CYS A 549 -36.26 29.00 6.23
C CYS A 549 -36.65 27.93 5.20
N ALA A 550 -37.10 28.31 4.00
CA ALA A 550 -37.39 27.36 2.92
C ALA A 550 -36.15 26.56 2.51
N GLY A 551 -34.97 27.19 2.42
CA GLY A 551 -33.70 26.51 2.14
C GLY A 551 -33.32 25.49 3.21
N VAL A 552 -33.41 25.86 4.50
CA VAL A 552 -33.13 24.94 5.62
C VAL A 552 -34.12 23.77 5.65
N ILE A 553 -35.41 24.02 5.39
CA ILE A 553 -36.43 22.97 5.31
C ILE A 553 -36.16 22.03 4.11
N LEU A 554 -35.75 22.55 2.96
CA LEU A 554 -35.41 21.73 1.78
C LEU A 554 -34.22 20.79 2.07
N VAL A 555 -33.18 21.28 2.74
CA VAL A 555 -32.02 20.47 3.15
C VAL A 555 -32.42 19.39 4.17
N LEU A 556 -33.24 19.73 5.17
CA LEU A 556 -33.76 18.75 6.13
C LEU A 556 -34.62 17.67 5.46
N MET A 557 -35.47 18.04 4.51
CA MET A 557 -36.31 17.11 3.73
C MET A 557 -35.46 16.21 2.82
N LEU A 558 -34.38 16.73 2.23
CA LEU A 558 -33.41 15.93 1.47
C LEU A 558 -32.66 14.93 2.36
N LEU A 559 -32.19 15.34 3.54
CA LEU A 559 -31.51 14.46 4.49
C LEU A 559 -32.45 13.35 5.02
N LEU A 560 -33.69 13.70 5.36
CA LEU A 560 -34.72 12.72 5.74
C LEU A 560 -35.07 11.78 4.58
N GLY A 561 -35.14 12.29 3.35
CA GLY A 561 -35.33 11.48 2.13
C GLY A 561 -34.20 10.48 1.92
N CYS A 562 -32.94 10.92 2.00
CA CYS A 562 -31.77 10.04 1.92
C CYS A 562 -31.76 8.98 3.04
N ALA A 563 -32.08 9.36 4.28
CA ALA A 563 -32.19 8.41 5.39
C ALA A 563 -33.30 7.36 5.14
N ALA A 564 -34.48 7.79 4.68
CA ALA A 564 -35.58 6.89 4.33
C ALA A 564 -35.23 5.94 3.17
N VAL A 565 -34.47 6.40 2.17
CA VAL A 565 -33.96 5.55 1.08
C VAL A 565 -32.97 4.52 1.61
N VAL A 566 -32.00 4.90 2.45
CA VAL A 566 -31.04 3.96 3.07
C VAL A 566 -31.76 2.90 3.91
N VAL A 567 -32.77 3.30 4.70
CA VAL A 567 -33.61 2.37 5.47
C VAL A 567 -34.42 1.45 4.54
N CYS A 568 -35.04 1.97 3.48
CA CYS A 568 -35.77 1.16 2.50
C CYS A 568 -34.86 0.16 1.77
N VAL A 569 -33.64 0.57 1.39
CA VAL A 569 -32.65 -0.31 0.74
C VAL A 569 -32.20 -1.41 1.70
N ARG A 570 -31.90 -1.09 2.97
CA ARG A 570 -31.57 -2.12 3.98
C ARG A 570 -32.73 -3.08 4.24
N LEU A 571 -33.97 -2.60 4.35
CA LEU A 571 -35.16 -3.43 4.51
C LEU A 571 -35.44 -4.32 3.28
N ARG A 572 -35.21 -3.80 2.07
CA ARG A 572 -35.32 -4.59 0.81
C ARG A 572 -34.26 -5.68 0.74
N LEU A 573 -33.02 -5.40 1.14
CA LEU A 573 -31.91 -6.37 1.21
C LEU A 573 -32.14 -7.45 2.28
N GLN A 574 -32.70 -7.10 3.44
CA GLN A 574 -33.04 -8.08 4.48
C GLN A 574 -34.19 -9.01 4.07
N LYS A 575 -35.15 -8.55 3.24
CA LYS A 575 -36.32 -9.35 2.85
C LYS A 575 -36.06 -10.42 1.78
N HIS A 576 -34.81 -10.57 1.32
CA HIS A 576 -34.48 -11.38 0.13
C HIS A 576 -33.52 -12.56 0.36
N ARG A 577 -33.25 -12.96 1.61
CA ARG A 577 -32.34 -14.10 1.89
C ARG A 577 -33.04 -15.23 2.68
N PRO A 578 -33.33 -16.38 2.04
CA PRO A 578 -33.72 -17.61 2.73
C PRO A 578 -32.55 -18.18 3.55
N PRO A 579 -32.81 -18.98 4.60
CA PRO A 579 -31.76 -19.62 5.40
C PRO A 579 -31.13 -20.80 4.64
N ALA A 580 -29.84 -21.03 4.86
CA ALA A 580 -29.10 -22.19 4.34
C ALA A 580 -28.19 -22.76 5.42
N ASP A 581 -28.31 -24.06 5.67
CA ASP A 581 -27.36 -24.82 6.51
C ASP A 581 -26.09 -25.20 5.73
N PRO A 582 -24.94 -25.44 6.41
CA PRO A 582 -23.63 -25.34 5.78
C PRO A 582 -22.93 -26.68 5.50
N CYS A 583 -22.11 -26.73 4.44
CA CYS A 583 -20.82 -27.42 4.48
C CYS A 583 -19.93 -27.19 3.23
N ARG A 584 -18.66 -26.82 3.49
CA ARG A 584 -17.43 -27.32 2.84
C ARG A 584 -17.12 -26.95 1.36
N GLY A 585 -16.01 -26.26 1.16
CA GLY A 585 -15.31 -26.11 -0.14
C GLY A 585 -14.40 -24.88 -0.19
N GLU A 586 -13.09 -25.07 -0.28
CA GLU A 586 -12.09 -23.99 -0.35
C GLU A 586 -12.02 -23.35 -1.74
N THR A 587 -11.86 -22.03 -1.83
CA THR A 587 -10.90 -21.35 -2.72
C THR A 587 -10.84 -19.84 -2.48
N GLU A 588 -9.64 -19.36 -2.17
CA GLU A 588 -9.01 -18.11 -2.62
C GLU A 588 -9.91 -16.94 -3.11
N THR A 589 -10.00 -15.85 -2.32
CA THR A 589 -9.36 -14.56 -2.65
C THR A 589 -9.65 -13.46 -1.62
N MET A 590 -8.68 -12.57 -1.46
CA MET A 590 -8.67 -11.29 -0.71
C MET A 590 -10.03 -10.64 -0.37
N ASN A 591 -10.22 -10.27 0.91
CA ASN A 591 -10.31 -8.84 1.28
C ASN A 591 -10.33 -8.57 2.81
N ASN A 592 -9.47 -7.62 3.18
CA ASN A 592 -9.52 -6.62 4.26
C ASN A 592 -10.55 -6.74 5.42
N LEU A 593 -9.97 -6.70 6.63
CA LEU A 593 -10.45 -6.05 7.86
C LEU A 593 -11.89 -5.50 7.90
N ALA A 594 -12.73 -6.15 8.72
CA ALA A 594 -13.78 -5.48 9.50
C ALA A 594 -13.98 -6.26 10.82
N ASN A 595 -13.33 -5.84 11.90
CA ASN A 595 -13.46 -6.47 13.20
C ASN A 595 -14.73 -6.00 13.92
N CYS A 596 -15.65 -6.91 14.25
CA CYS A 596 -16.75 -6.62 15.16
C CYS A 596 -16.34 -6.98 16.59
N GLN A 597 -16.21 -5.97 17.46
CA GLN A 597 -16.05 -6.19 18.90
C GLN A 597 -17.23 -7.02 19.43
N ARG A 598 -16.92 -8.00 20.29
CA ARG A 598 -17.89 -8.54 21.22
C ARG A 598 -17.31 -8.59 22.63
N GLU A 599 -17.76 -7.62 23.40
CA GLU A 599 -17.70 -7.45 24.84
C GLU A 599 -17.75 -8.76 25.65
N LYS A 600 -16.77 -8.94 26.55
CA LYS A 600 -16.94 -9.66 27.82
C LYS A 600 -15.78 -9.39 28.78
N ASP A 601 -16.12 -9.14 30.04
CA ASP A 601 -15.21 -8.85 31.14
C ASP A 601 -14.25 -10.01 31.48
N ILE A 602 -13.11 -9.68 32.12
CA ILE A 602 -12.66 -10.22 33.43
C ILE A 602 -11.19 -9.79 33.76
N SER A 603 -11.06 -9.08 34.89
CA SER A 603 -9.88 -8.79 35.75
C SER A 603 -8.41 -9.03 35.29
N VAL A 604 -7.67 -7.91 35.23
CA VAL A 604 -6.37 -7.61 35.88
C VAL A 604 -5.49 -8.78 36.37
N SER A 605 -4.27 -8.91 35.81
CA SER A 605 -3.00 -9.02 36.58
C SER A 605 -1.76 -8.80 35.70
N ILE A 606 -0.62 -8.49 36.35
CA ILE A 606 0.60 -7.87 35.77
C ILE A 606 1.75 -8.90 35.74
N ILE A 607 2.87 -8.55 35.07
CA ILE A 607 4.22 -9.21 35.10
C ILE A 607 4.32 -10.40 34.10
N GLY A 608 5.40 -10.57 33.33
CA GLY A 608 6.61 -9.77 33.12
C GLY A 608 7.57 -10.47 32.13
N ALA A 609 8.47 -9.73 31.47
CA ALA A 609 9.27 -10.26 30.35
C ALA A 609 10.75 -10.49 30.70
N THR A 610 11.30 -11.64 30.29
CA THR A 610 12.73 -11.99 30.28
C THR A 610 13.16 -12.36 28.85
N GLN A 611 13.94 -11.51 28.17
CA GLN A 611 15.41 -11.58 28.11
C GLN A 611 15.96 -12.82 27.39
N ILE A 612 16.13 -12.72 26.07
CA ILE A 612 16.94 -13.64 25.26
C ILE A 612 18.21 -12.89 24.83
N LYS A 613 19.37 -13.29 25.37
CA LYS A 613 20.68 -12.85 24.89
C LYS A 613 21.08 -13.68 23.68
N ASN A 614 21.49 -13.01 22.61
CA ASN A 614 22.01 -13.64 21.40
C ASN A 614 23.55 -13.53 21.39
N THR A 615 24.25 -14.66 21.35
CA THR A 615 25.73 -14.71 21.36
C THR A 615 26.27 -15.67 20.31
N ASN A 616 26.50 -15.17 19.09
CA ASN A 616 27.26 -15.90 18.07
C ASN A 616 28.69 -15.34 18.01
N LYS A 617 29.64 -16.08 18.58
CA LYS A 617 31.07 -15.81 18.45
C LYS A 617 31.66 -16.68 17.35
N LYS A 618 32.20 -16.04 16.32
CA LYS A 618 32.91 -16.65 15.19
C LYS A 618 34.15 -17.41 15.67
N ALA A 619 34.38 -18.59 15.10
CA ALA A 619 35.63 -19.33 15.21
C ALA A 619 35.97 -19.92 13.83
N ASP A 620 37.01 -19.37 13.20
CA ASP A 620 37.51 -19.81 11.91
C ASP A 620 38.39 -21.06 12.06
N PHE A 621 38.40 -21.95 11.06
CA PHE A 621 39.48 -22.92 10.87
C PHE A 621 39.73 -23.22 9.38
N HIS A 622 40.99 -23.09 8.96
CA HIS A 622 41.49 -23.50 7.63
C HIS A 622 41.63 -25.02 7.53
N GLY A 623 41.56 -25.59 6.31
CA GLY A 623 42.02 -26.97 6.08
C GLY A 623 41.54 -27.68 4.82
N ASP A 624 41.92 -27.17 3.64
CA ASP A 624 42.29 -27.87 2.39
C ASP A 624 41.54 -29.09 1.78
N HIS A 625 41.73 -29.22 0.45
CA HIS A 625 41.55 -30.39 -0.43
C HIS A 625 40.16 -30.97 -0.79
N SER A 626 39.71 -30.58 -1.99
CA SER A 626 39.32 -31.43 -3.15
C SER A 626 38.58 -32.77 -2.99
N ALA A 627 37.38 -32.76 -3.60
CA ALA A 627 36.91 -33.68 -4.65
C ALA A 627 36.04 -34.94 -4.34
N ASP A 628 34.98 -35.01 -5.14
CA ASP A 628 34.15 -36.14 -5.58
C ASP A 628 33.16 -36.88 -4.65
N LYS A 629 31.87 -36.69 -5.00
CA LYS A 629 30.80 -37.70 -5.16
C LYS A 629 30.65 -38.81 -4.11
N ASN A 630 29.61 -38.69 -3.29
CA ASN A 630 28.28 -39.24 -3.65
C ASN A 630 27.23 -38.86 -2.60
N GLY A 631 25.98 -38.69 -3.02
CA GLY A 631 24.91 -38.17 -2.15
C GLY A 631 24.22 -39.22 -1.29
N PHE A 632 23.52 -38.76 -0.24
CA PHE A 632 22.40 -39.49 0.34
C PHE A 632 21.34 -38.52 0.88
N LYS A 633 20.05 -38.85 0.70
CA LYS A 633 18.93 -38.07 1.22
C LYS A 633 18.75 -38.33 2.72
N ALA A 634 18.49 -37.27 3.50
CA ALA A 634 17.90 -37.39 4.84
C ALA A 634 16.80 -36.32 5.03
N ARG A 635 15.55 -36.78 4.96
CA ARG A 635 14.37 -36.14 5.58
C ARG A 635 14.40 -36.50 7.08
N TYR A 636 13.79 -35.71 7.97
CA TYR A 636 12.97 -36.13 9.14
C TYR A 636 12.63 -34.93 10.08
N PRO A 637 11.64 -35.02 11.01
CA PRO A 637 10.58 -34.02 11.06
C PRO A 637 10.44 -33.27 12.41
N ALA A 638 9.42 -32.42 12.50
CA ALA A 638 8.97 -31.76 13.73
C ALA A 638 8.30 -32.73 14.73
N VAL A 639 8.44 -32.46 16.03
CA VAL A 639 7.66 -33.07 17.13
C VAL A 639 7.40 -32.04 18.24
N ASP A 640 6.21 -32.11 18.85
CA ASP A 640 5.65 -31.21 19.86
C ASP A 640 6.31 -31.19 21.26
N TYR A 641 5.97 -30.14 22.00
CA TYR A 641 6.27 -29.95 23.43
C TYR A 641 5.31 -30.74 24.35
N ASN A 642 5.79 -31.14 25.53
CA ASN A 642 4.96 -31.47 26.68
C ASN A 642 5.59 -30.97 28.00
N LEU A 643 4.75 -30.74 29.00
CA LEU A 643 4.96 -29.84 30.15
C LEU A 643 4.68 -30.55 31.49
N VAL A 644 5.59 -30.45 32.47
CA VAL A 644 5.45 -30.90 33.88
C VAL A 644 6.36 -29.98 34.74
N GLN A 645 5.86 -29.07 35.59
CA GLN A 645 5.58 -29.20 37.06
C GLN A 645 6.84 -29.49 37.94
N ASP A 646 7.03 -28.98 39.17
CA ASP A 646 6.28 -28.02 40.01
C ASP A 646 7.08 -27.60 41.29
N LEU A 647 6.67 -26.51 41.97
CA LEU A 647 6.74 -26.26 43.46
C LEU A 647 8.12 -26.18 44.22
N LYS A 648 8.35 -25.45 45.34
CA LYS A 648 7.63 -24.40 46.14
C LYS A 648 8.50 -23.88 47.33
N GLY A 649 8.30 -22.61 47.77
CA GLY A 649 8.58 -22.09 49.14
C GLY A 649 9.94 -21.39 49.37
N ASP A 650 10.10 -20.38 50.26
CA ASP A 650 9.14 -19.74 51.20
C ASP A 650 9.56 -18.28 51.61
N ASP A 651 8.68 -17.55 52.33
CA ASP A 651 8.71 -16.11 52.71
C ASP A 651 9.87 -15.61 53.65
N THR A 652 10.21 -14.30 53.78
CA THR A 652 9.47 -13.26 54.57
C THR A 652 10.02 -11.79 54.52
N ALA A 653 9.13 -10.84 54.86
CA ALA A 653 9.15 -9.34 55.00
C ALA A 653 10.43 -8.60 55.54
N VAL A 654 10.62 -7.26 55.47
CA VAL A 654 9.84 -6.12 56.05
C VAL A 654 10.19 -4.70 55.46
N ARG A 655 9.16 -3.90 55.15
CA ARG A 655 8.85 -2.41 55.28
C ARG A 655 9.94 -1.37 55.73
N ASP A 656 9.85 -0.03 55.51
CA ASP A 656 8.79 0.91 54.99
C ASP A 656 9.34 2.32 54.56
N ALA A 657 8.58 3.07 53.73
CA ALA A 657 8.56 4.58 53.54
C ALA A 657 9.88 5.32 53.11
N HIS A 658 10.04 6.66 52.88
CA HIS A 658 9.29 7.85 52.32
C HIS A 658 10.33 9.04 52.08
N SER A 659 10.04 10.26 51.54
CA SER A 659 9.41 10.72 50.27
C SER A 659 9.52 12.29 50.09
N LYS A 660 9.59 12.84 48.85
CA LYS A 660 9.50 14.29 48.39
C LYS A 660 10.71 15.22 48.64
N ARG A 661 10.99 16.31 47.88
CA ARG A 661 10.73 16.78 46.48
C ARG A 661 11.53 18.10 46.24
N ASP A 662 12.09 18.33 45.05
CA ASP A 662 12.77 19.59 44.66
C ASP A 662 11.99 20.45 43.65
N THR A 663 12.39 21.72 43.47
CA THR A 663 11.88 22.66 42.45
C THR A 663 13.03 23.54 41.90
N LYS A 664 13.00 23.84 40.59
CA LYS A 664 14.12 24.35 39.77
C LYS A 664 13.89 25.80 39.29
N CYS A 665 14.96 26.56 39.07
CA CYS A 665 15.00 27.79 38.25
C CYS A 665 16.30 27.86 37.41
N GLN A 666 16.28 28.63 36.31
CA GLN A 666 17.36 28.75 35.31
C GLN A 666 18.11 30.10 35.39
N PRO A 667 19.34 30.20 34.84
CA PRO A 667 20.00 31.47 34.55
C PRO A 667 20.25 31.76 33.05
N GLN A 668 20.50 33.05 32.75
CA GLN A 668 21.17 33.62 31.55
C GLN A 668 22.28 34.55 32.09
N GLY A 669 23.43 34.84 31.47
CA GLY A 669 24.08 34.39 30.22
C GLY A 669 25.12 35.44 29.73
N SER A 670 26.20 35.01 29.04
CA SER A 670 27.25 35.84 28.37
C SER A 670 28.27 36.63 29.24
N SER A 671 29.54 36.90 28.83
CA SER A 671 30.39 36.43 27.70
C SER A 671 31.82 37.05 27.73
N GLY A 672 32.84 36.38 27.13
CA GLY A 672 34.12 36.98 26.66
C GLY A 672 35.38 36.55 27.43
N GLU A 673 36.29 35.71 26.89
CA GLU A 673 37.43 36.01 25.96
C GLU A 673 38.71 36.55 26.69
N GLU A 674 39.96 36.12 26.43
CA GLU A 674 40.53 35.06 25.56
C GLU A 674 42.06 34.81 25.87
N LYS A 675 42.62 33.68 25.39
CA LYS A 675 44.06 33.38 25.07
C LYS A 675 45.17 33.30 26.15
N GLY A 676 46.07 32.29 26.05
CA GLY A 676 47.32 32.27 26.84
C GLY A 676 48.48 31.28 26.52
N THR A 677 48.25 29.97 26.34
CA THR A 677 49.21 28.95 25.82
C THR A 677 50.45 28.54 26.70
N PRO A 678 50.92 27.26 26.74
CA PRO A 678 51.74 26.70 27.85
C PRO A 678 53.14 26.16 27.48
N THR A 679 53.86 25.53 28.42
CA THR A 679 55.07 24.70 28.13
C THR A 679 55.21 23.46 29.04
N THR A 680 55.68 22.36 28.45
CA THR A 680 55.72 20.95 28.92
C THR A 680 57.04 20.53 29.59
N LEU A 681 57.02 19.43 30.38
CA LEU A 681 58.09 18.42 30.60
C LEU A 681 57.50 17.23 31.43
N ARG A 682 57.35 16.01 30.88
CA ARG A 682 58.21 14.78 31.03
C ARG A 682 58.59 14.38 32.48
N GLY A 683 58.48 13.12 32.94
CA GLY A 683 58.02 11.85 32.33
C GLY A 683 58.41 10.60 33.19
N GLY A 684 58.06 9.38 32.75
CA GLY A 684 58.46 8.06 33.35
C GLY A 684 57.42 7.44 34.31
N GLU A 685 56.65 6.39 33.95
CA GLU A 685 57.00 4.94 33.91
C GLU A 685 57.31 4.33 35.31
N ALA A 686 56.88 3.13 35.72
CA ALA A 686 55.82 2.16 35.39
C ALA A 686 56.18 0.83 36.12
N SER A 687 55.30 0.25 36.95
CA SER A 687 55.31 -1.21 37.24
C SER A 687 54.09 -1.70 38.02
N GLU A 688 53.68 -2.92 37.69
CA GLU A 688 52.43 -3.56 38.12
C GLU A 688 52.46 -4.15 39.55
N ARG A 689 51.27 -4.28 40.17
CA ARG A 689 50.90 -5.48 40.95
C ARG A 689 49.38 -5.72 40.97
N LYS A 690 48.99 -7.00 41.04
CA LYS A 690 47.65 -7.55 40.73
C LYS A 690 46.71 -7.69 41.95
N ARG A 691 45.43 -7.30 41.75
CA ARG A 691 44.14 -7.97 42.16
C ARG A 691 43.87 -8.36 43.64
N PRO A 692 42.61 -8.70 44.04
CA PRO A 692 41.31 -8.48 43.37
C PRO A 692 40.15 -7.97 44.28
N ASP A 693 39.01 -7.72 43.61
CA ASP A 693 37.61 -7.99 44.00
C ASP A 693 36.72 -7.06 44.86
N SER A 694 35.59 -6.75 44.21
CA SER A 694 34.21 -6.62 44.71
C SER A 694 33.73 -5.31 45.38
N GLY A 695 32.59 -4.81 44.87
CA GLY A 695 31.93 -3.58 45.33
C GLY A 695 31.09 -2.90 44.25
N CYS A 696 30.20 -3.63 43.56
CA CYS A 696 29.42 -3.09 42.44
C CYS A 696 28.25 -2.22 42.93
N SER A 697 28.18 -0.96 42.49
CA SER A 697 27.06 -0.05 42.74
C SER A 697 26.06 -0.08 41.58
N THR A 698 24.77 -0.07 41.90
CA THR A 698 23.67 -0.26 40.94
C THR A 698 23.35 1.01 40.15
N SER A 699 23.76 1.06 38.87
CA SER A 699 23.22 2.02 37.92
C SER A 699 21.79 1.63 37.51
N LYS A 700 20.90 2.62 37.35
CA LYS A 700 19.51 2.41 36.92
C LYS A 700 19.41 2.56 35.41
N ASP A 701 19.36 1.44 34.69
CA ASP A 701 19.04 1.46 33.25
C ASP A 701 17.58 1.86 33.01
N THR A 702 17.37 3.03 32.41
CA THR A 702 16.07 3.50 31.93
C THR A 702 15.65 2.72 30.69
N LYS A 703 14.71 1.79 30.86
CA LYS A 703 14.14 1.00 29.77
C LYS A 703 13.14 1.82 28.96
N TYR A 704 13.53 2.23 27.75
CA TYR A 704 12.64 2.83 26.76
C TYR A 704 11.38 1.96 26.54
N GLN A 705 10.22 2.60 26.53
CA GLN A 705 8.93 1.95 26.29
C GLN A 705 8.19 2.71 25.19
N SER A 706 8.05 2.10 24.03
CA SER A 706 7.27 2.65 22.92
C SER A 706 5.79 2.65 23.27
N VAL A 707 5.13 3.80 23.06
CA VAL A 707 3.69 3.98 23.25
C VAL A 707 3.09 4.26 21.88
N TYR A 708 2.04 3.52 21.53
CA TYR A 708 1.24 3.78 20.33
C TYR A 708 0.17 4.81 20.66
N VAL A 709 0.10 5.89 19.87
CA VAL A 709 -0.99 6.86 19.90
C VAL A 709 -1.64 6.86 18.52
N ILE A 710 -2.93 6.54 18.47
CA ILE A 710 -3.75 6.61 17.26
C ILE A 710 -4.54 7.92 17.34
N SER A 711 -4.46 8.75 16.30
CA SER A 711 -5.32 9.93 16.17
C SER A 711 -6.64 9.54 15.52
N GLU A 712 -7.77 9.85 16.16
CA GLU A 712 -9.10 9.55 15.61
C GLU A 712 -9.50 10.45 14.42
N GLU A 713 -8.68 11.45 14.06
CA GLU A 713 -8.98 12.39 12.97
C GLU A 713 -8.11 12.23 11.71
N LYS A 714 -7.07 11.37 11.71
CA LYS A 714 -6.20 11.10 10.56
C LYS A 714 -5.64 9.67 10.56
N ASP A 715 -5.73 8.98 9.43
CA ASP A 715 -5.17 7.63 9.19
C ASP A 715 -3.62 7.62 9.08
N GLU A 716 -2.91 8.15 10.08
CA GLU A 716 -1.44 8.19 10.13
C GLU A 716 -0.90 7.64 11.46
N CYS A 717 -0.20 6.51 11.40
CA CYS A 717 0.57 5.98 12.54
C CYS A 717 1.95 6.64 12.62
N VAL A 718 2.16 7.51 13.61
CA VAL A 718 3.47 8.10 13.90
C VAL A 718 4.12 7.36 15.08
N ILE A 719 5.31 6.79 14.85
CA ILE A 719 6.15 6.27 15.94
C ILE A 719 6.99 7.42 16.47
N ALA A 720 6.66 7.91 17.66
CA ALA A 720 7.49 8.86 18.39
C ALA A 720 8.39 8.10 19.38
N THR A 721 9.70 8.29 19.25
CA THR A 721 10.69 8.00 20.30
C THR A 721 11.14 9.32 20.90
N GLU A 722 10.96 9.51 22.20
CA GLU A 722 11.70 10.56 22.92
C GLU A 722 13.21 10.30 22.83
N VAL A 723 13.99 11.38 22.76
CA VAL A 723 15.46 11.40 22.68
C VAL A 723 16.03 11.69 24.05
#